data_AF-A0A9N7LMC8-F1
#
_entry.id   AF-A0A9N7LMC8-F1
#
_cell.length_a   1.000
_cell.length_b   1.000
_cell.length_c   1.000
_cell.angle_alpha   90.00
_cell.angle_beta   90.00
_cell.angle_gamma   90.00
#
_symmetry.space_group_name_H-M   'P 1'
#
loop_
_entity.id
_entity.type
_entity.pdbx_description
1 polymer ?
#
loop_
_entity_poly.entity_id
_entity_poly.type
_entity_poly.pdbx_seq_one_letter_code
_entity_poly.pdbx_strand_id
1 'polypeptide(L)'
;MASSVALVAFVASSRSHPTPLIDPAFLRVRSFVAGNLLTLVAAAGFYCYVLTHVLYLNYVWHYSLLKAGFAIAPAALIAAVVAAVLGRIADQRGHRLVVMAGAIIWAGSLVWYLQRVGTEPNFLREWLPGQLLQGIGVGTTLPVLGSAALAGLTKGGSYATASAVVSTTRQLGAVIGVALLVILIGKPAPGTGVDALRHGWVLAAACFAAVAVLAGFLGRTQQGADVAGAPESGVARAPARPQPVTPRPAAAPARLPQTTADGDLLRQLPLFAGLPAATMAELRHHTDEIELQAGSYLFHEADPSDALYVVRSGRLRVVQRDLVLRELGRSEVVGELGLLIDAPRSASVQAMRDSVLIRLSKAQFNRIADRGVLAALVGTLATRLHTAPPPTVGRPASPEAVIAVIGLGAAVPVRPVALALLNALSARVTAVDPGRVDRAGLERAEASADKVVLHASANDSGWRDFCLRAADRIVLVSEGPAPRDTQLPARAVGADLVLIGAPASQEDRSRWEELISPRSVHSVSYRSLKDDVRPLAARITGGSVGLVLGGGGARAFAHLGVLDELEAAGIVVDRFAGTSMGAVIAALAASGLDAAGVDAHVFEYLVRHNPLGDYTLPSKGLVRGRRTMALLREAYSGRMVEELPKEFRCVSVDLLARQAVVHRRGPVAEVVGCSLRVPGLYPPQIYNGQLHVDGGVLNNLPVTALTRAEGPMIAVSVGFGGNPSGGQPRRSGPIQVPGIGDTLMRTMMMGSRTVADAAQAEALVVIRPDTRAVGLLEFHQIDAAREAGRAAARAALPQIIPLLRSGPAGQTTGRAIDRSARALRTDARRPA
;
A
#
# COMPACT_ATOMS: atom_id res chain seq x y z
N MET A 1 0.41 46.77 -5.28
CA MET A 1 1.76 46.51 -5.82
C MET A 1 2.17 45.04 -5.75
N ALA A 2 2.10 44.35 -4.60
CA ALA A 2 2.45 42.93 -4.49
C ALA A 2 1.68 42.02 -5.47
N SER A 3 0.38 42.22 -5.64
CA SER A 3 -0.45 41.45 -6.59
C SER A 3 -0.04 41.66 -8.05
N SER A 4 0.37 42.88 -8.42
CA SER A 4 0.85 43.21 -9.77
C SER A 4 2.19 42.55 -10.06
N VAL A 5 3.10 42.56 -9.07
CA VAL A 5 4.40 41.87 -9.15
C VAL A 5 4.20 40.36 -9.23
N ALA A 6 3.31 39.78 -8.44
CA ALA A 6 2.98 38.35 -8.48
C ALA A 6 2.36 37.94 -9.82
N LEU A 7 1.50 38.78 -10.42
CA LEU A 7 0.91 38.54 -11.74
C LEU A 7 1.98 38.56 -12.84
N VAL A 8 2.89 39.55 -12.82
CA VAL A 8 4.00 39.63 -13.77
C VAL A 8 4.94 38.45 -13.62
N ALA A 9 5.28 38.06 -12.38
CA ALA A 9 6.11 36.88 -12.10
C ALA A 9 5.43 35.57 -12.53
N PHE A 10 4.11 35.44 -12.33
CA PHE A 10 3.33 34.30 -12.78
C PHE A 10 3.30 34.19 -14.30
N VAL A 11 3.12 35.30 -15.02
CA VAL A 11 3.14 35.34 -16.49
C VAL A 11 4.55 35.03 -17.01
N ALA A 12 5.59 35.60 -16.42
CA ALA A 12 6.97 35.32 -16.79
C ALA A 12 7.34 33.84 -16.56
N SER A 13 6.94 33.28 -15.41
CA SER A 13 7.14 31.87 -15.07
C SER A 13 6.35 30.93 -15.98
N SER A 14 5.09 31.25 -16.30
CA SER A 14 4.26 30.42 -17.17
C SER A 14 4.74 30.43 -18.63
N ARG A 15 5.50 31.45 -19.06
CA ARG A 15 6.09 31.49 -20.41
C ARG A 15 7.35 30.65 -20.55
N SER A 16 8.08 30.41 -19.47
CA SER A 16 9.37 29.69 -19.47
C SER A 16 9.29 28.27 -18.91
N HIS A 17 8.18 27.89 -18.25
CA HIS A 17 8.03 26.57 -17.65
C HIS A 17 7.67 25.49 -18.70
N PRO A 18 8.29 24.31 -18.68
CA PRO A 18 8.04 23.24 -19.67
C PRO A 18 6.64 22.59 -19.56
N THR A 19 5.95 22.79 -18.44
CA THR A 19 4.54 22.40 -18.21
C THR A 19 3.82 23.53 -17.47
N PRO A 20 3.35 24.57 -18.18
CA PRO A 20 2.76 25.73 -17.54
C PRO A 20 1.35 25.43 -17.03
N LEU A 21 1.00 26.04 -15.88
CA LEU A 21 -0.31 25.84 -15.25
C LEU A 21 -1.46 26.41 -16.11
N ILE A 22 -1.19 27.44 -16.90
CA ILE A 22 -2.05 27.91 -18.00
C ILE A 22 -1.19 27.81 -19.26
N ASP A 23 -1.56 26.92 -20.18
CA ASP A 23 -0.87 26.78 -21.45
C ASP A 23 -0.96 28.10 -22.26
N PRO A 24 0.17 28.74 -22.62
CA PRO A 24 0.18 29.92 -23.48
C PRO A 24 -0.57 29.70 -24.81
N ALA A 25 -0.73 28.45 -25.26
CA ALA A 25 -1.56 28.11 -26.41
C ALA A 25 -3.03 28.52 -26.23
N PHE A 26 -3.57 28.55 -25.01
CA PHE A 26 -4.93 29.04 -24.74
C PHE A 26 -5.12 30.51 -25.10
N LEU A 27 -4.07 31.33 -24.93
CA LEU A 27 -4.10 32.76 -25.29
C LEU A 27 -4.10 33.00 -26.81
N ARG A 28 -3.81 31.97 -27.61
CA ARG A 28 -3.92 32.02 -29.08
C ARG A 28 -5.33 31.68 -29.56
N VAL A 29 -6.14 31.05 -28.72
CA VAL A 29 -7.53 30.68 -29.05
C VAL A 29 -8.44 31.89 -28.84
N ARG A 30 -8.90 32.49 -29.95
CA ARG A 30 -9.72 33.72 -29.92
C ARG A 30 -11.00 33.58 -29.10
N SER A 31 -11.70 32.44 -29.19
CA SER A 31 -12.92 32.18 -28.41
C SER A 31 -12.64 32.08 -26.91
N PHE A 32 -11.49 31.52 -26.52
CA PHE A 32 -11.06 31.43 -25.12
C PHE A 32 -10.72 32.81 -24.53
N VAL A 33 -9.96 33.63 -25.27
CA VAL A 33 -9.60 35.00 -24.83
C VAL A 33 -10.82 35.91 -24.77
N ALA A 34 -11.63 35.93 -25.84
CA ALA A 34 -12.85 36.74 -25.89
C ALA A 34 -13.86 36.29 -24.83
N GLY A 35 -14.06 34.98 -24.65
CA GLY A 35 -14.96 34.42 -23.64
C GLY A 35 -14.53 34.75 -22.22
N ASN A 36 -13.23 34.68 -21.90
CA ASN A 36 -12.72 35.08 -20.59
C ASN A 36 -12.85 36.59 -20.35
N LEU A 37 -12.53 37.44 -21.34
CA LEU A 37 -12.69 38.88 -21.22
C LEU A 37 -14.15 39.27 -20.95
N LEU A 38 -15.08 38.68 -21.70
CA LEU A 38 -16.51 38.89 -21.49
C LEU A 38 -16.98 38.37 -20.14
N THR A 39 -16.48 37.22 -19.70
CA THR A 39 -16.78 36.67 -18.37
C THR A 39 -16.29 37.59 -17.26
N LEU A 40 -15.13 38.22 -17.42
CA LEU A 40 -14.60 39.18 -16.46
C LEU A 40 -15.52 40.39 -16.31
N VAL A 41 -15.92 41.01 -17.42
CA VAL A 41 -16.78 42.20 -17.44
C VAL A 41 -18.20 41.86 -16.96
N ALA A 42 -18.77 40.73 -17.41
CA ALA A 42 -20.09 40.28 -17.01
C ALA A 42 -20.15 39.94 -15.51
N ALA A 43 -19.10 39.31 -14.97
CA ALA A 43 -19.01 39.03 -13.54
C ALA A 43 -18.91 40.33 -12.72
N ALA A 44 -18.10 41.30 -13.16
CA ALA A 44 -18.03 42.60 -12.49
C ALA A 44 -19.40 43.29 -12.43
N GLY A 45 -20.11 43.32 -13.56
CA GLY A 45 -21.48 43.84 -13.62
C GLY A 45 -22.46 43.08 -12.72
N PHE A 46 -22.43 41.74 -12.74
CA PHE A 46 -23.34 40.90 -11.95
C PHE A 46 -23.16 41.11 -10.44
N TYR A 47 -21.93 41.06 -9.93
CA TYR A 47 -21.68 41.17 -8.49
C TYR A 47 -21.87 42.60 -7.99
N CYS A 48 -21.58 43.61 -8.81
CA CYS A 48 -21.97 45.00 -8.55
C CYS A 48 -23.50 45.13 -8.44
N TYR A 49 -24.24 44.58 -9.41
CA TYR A 49 -25.70 44.59 -9.41
C TYR A 49 -26.32 43.92 -8.17
N VAL A 50 -25.88 42.70 -7.82
CA VAL A 50 -26.44 41.93 -6.70
C VAL A 50 -26.26 42.68 -5.39
N LEU A 51 -25.05 43.21 -5.15
CA LEU A 51 -24.77 43.97 -3.95
C LEU A 51 -25.60 45.27 -3.93
N THR A 52 -25.70 45.98 -5.05
CA THR A 52 -26.53 47.19 -5.17
C THR A 52 -28.00 46.90 -4.85
N HIS A 53 -28.56 45.78 -5.32
CA HIS A 53 -29.95 45.41 -5.05
C HIS A 53 -30.20 45.11 -3.58
N VAL A 54 -29.31 44.34 -2.94
CA VAL A 54 -29.42 44.05 -1.51
C VAL A 54 -29.28 45.33 -0.68
N LEU A 55 -28.31 46.19 -1.01
CA LEU A 55 -28.10 47.46 -0.32
C LEU A 55 -29.28 48.42 -0.52
N TYR A 56 -29.83 48.54 -1.73
CA TYR A 56 -30.98 49.40 -1.99
C TYR A 56 -32.23 48.96 -1.20
N LEU A 57 -32.54 47.67 -1.24
CA LEU A 57 -33.68 47.14 -0.49
C LEU A 57 -33.51 47.31 1.03
N ASN A 58 -32.28 47.17 1.54
CA ASN A 58 -32.01 47.29 2.97
C ASN A 58 -31.92 48.75 3.46
N TYR A 59 -31.21 49.61 2.74
CA TYR A 59 -30.96 50.99 3.16
C TYR A 59 -32.06 51.97 2.74
N VAL A 60 -32.72 51.77 1.60
CA VAL A 60 -33.74 52.69 1.07
C VAL A 60 -35.15 52.20 1.39
N TRP A 61 -35.44 50.92 1.15
CA TRP A 61 -36.77 50.34 1.43
C TRP A 61 -36.88 49.73 2.83
N HIS A 62 -35.81 49.77 3.63
CA HIS A 62 -35.75 49.26 5.00
C HIS A 62 -36.19 47.80 5.15
N TYR A 63 -35.99 46.98 4.11
CA TYR A 63 -36.24 45.55 4.18
C TYR A 63 -35.19 44.86 5.05
N SER A 64 -35.62 43.87 5.83
CA SER A 64 -34.70 42.94 6.48
C SER A 64 -33.91 42.16 5.41
N LEU A 65 -32.71 41.68 5.77
CA LEU A 65 -31.87 40.89 4.86
C LEU A 65 -32.63 39.70 4.26
N LEU A 66 -33.47 39.03 5.06
CA LEU A 66 -34.30 37.92 4.61
C LEU A 66 -35.34 38.37 3.58
N LYS A 67 -36.04 39.49 3.84
CA LYS A 67 -37.05 40.05 2.92
C LYS A 67 -36.41 40.58 1.63
N ALA A 68 -35.22 41.16 1.71
CA ALA A 68 -34.44 41.57 0.55
C ALA A 68 -34.02 40.37 -0.31
N GLY A 69 -33.62 39.26 0.34
CA GLY A 69 -33.33 38.00 -0.35
C GLY A 69 -34.53 37.45 -1.13
N PHE A 70 -35.71 37.41 -0.52
CA PHE A 70 -36.95 36.99 -1.21
C PHE A 70 -37.33 37.93 -2.37
N ALA A 71 -37.06 39.23 -2.24
CA ALA A 71 -37.36 40.19 -3.30
C ALA A 71 -36.46 40.03 -4.54
N ILE A 72 -35.29 39.40 -4.43
CA ILE A 72 -34.35 39.15 -5.54
C ILE A 72 -34.51 37.72 -6.11
N ALA A 73 -35.15 36.82 -5.36
CA ALA A 73 -35.33 35.42 -5.75
C ALA A 73 -36.02 35.20 -7.13
N PRO A 74 -37.01 36.00 -7.57
CA PRO A 74 -37.66 35.79 -8.87
C PRO A 74 -36.69 35.82 -10.06
N ALA A 75 -35.68 36.70 -10.05
CA ALA A 75 -34.67 36.74 -11.10
C ALA A 75 -33.84 35.46 -11.14
N ALA A 76 -33.48 34.89 -9.98
CA ALA A 76 -32.72 33.64 -9.92
C ALA A 76 -33.51 32.44 -10.47
N LEU A 77 -34.81 32.37 -10.15
CA LEU A 77 -35.70 31.30 -10.66
C LEU A 77 -35.81 31.37 -12.19
N ILE A 78 -36.03 32.57 -12.73
CA ILE A 78 -36.14 32.78 -14.18
C ILE A 78 -34.81 32.50 -14.86
N ALA A 79 -33.69 32.94 -14.28
CA ALA A 79 -32.36 32.67 -14.80
C ALA A 79 -32.08 31.17 -14.92
N ALA A 80 -32.48 30.36 -13.93
CA ALA A 80 -32.33 28.91 -13.97
C ALA A 80 -33.11 28.27 -15.13
N VAL A 81 -34.38 28.66 -15.30
CA VAL A 81 -35.24 28.16 -16.40
C VAL A 81 -34.69 28.58 -17.77
N VAL A 82 -34.35 29.87 -17.90
CA VAL A 82 -33.85 30.45 -19.15
C VAL A 82 -32.50 29.83 -19.53
N ALA A 83 -31.59 29.64 -18.58
CA ALA A 83 -30.29 29.00 -18.81
C ALA A 83 -30.43 27.55 -19.32
N ALA A 84 -31.37 26.77 -18.77
CA ALA A 84 -31.61 25.39 -19.17
C ALA A 84 -32.17 25.25 -20.60
N VAL A 85 -32.90 26.25 -21.08
CA VAL A 85 -33.50 26.27 -22.42
C VAL A 85 -32.55 26.91 -23.44
N LEU A 86 -32.10 28.13 -23.19
CA LEU A 86 -31.30 28.91 -24.15
C LEU A 86 -29.83 28.49 -24.18
N GLY A 87 -29.30 27.82 -23.15
CA GLY A 87 -27.97 27.23 -23.20
C GLY A 87 -27.84 26.17 -24.30
N ARG A 88 -28.84 25.29 -24.44
CA ARG A 88 -28.88 24.26 -25.50
C ARG A 88 -29.01 24.86 -26.90
N ILE A 89 -29.76 25.95 -27.03
CA ILE A 89 -29.95 26.66 -28.30
C ILE A 89 -28.68 27.42 -28.69
N ALA A 90 -27.95 27.98 -27.73
CA ALA A 90 -26.67 28.65 -27.96
C ALA A 90 -25.61 27.68 -28.52
N ASP A 91 -25.57 26.44 -28.02
CA ASP A 91 -24.65 25.42 -28.53
C ASP A 91 -24.95 25.02 -29.99
N GLN A 92 -26.21 25.15 -30.44
CA GLN A 92 -26.64 24.79 -31.80
C GLN A 92 -26.55 25.95 -32.80
N ARG A 93 -26.93 27.17 -32.40
CA ARG A 93 -27.04 28.35 -33.28
C ARG A 93 -25.89 29.36 -33.12
N GLY A 94 -24.96 29.08 -32.22
CA GLY A 94 -23.79 29.90 -31.91
C GLY A 94 -24.05 30.87 -30.74
N HIS A 95 -23.05 30.95 -29.85
CA HIS A 95 -23.14 31.67 -28.57
C HIS A 95 -23.26 33.19 -28.69
N ARG A 96 -22.84 33.78 -29.82
CA ARG A 96 -22.74 35.25 -30.02
C ARG A 96 -24.08 35.99 -29.93
N LEU A 97 -25.13 35.46 -30.57
CA LEU A 97 -26.43 36.15 -30.66
C LEU A 97 -27.20 36.05 -29.36
N VAL A 98 -27.13 34.89 -28.69
CA VAL A 98 -27.72 34.64 -27.37
C VAL A 98 -27.02 35.50 -26.31
N VAL A 99 -25.68 35.46 -26.34
CA VAL A 99 -24.72 36.50 -25.95
C VAL A 99 -25.28 37.92 -25.78
N MET A 100 -25.30 38.57 -26.93
CA MET A 100 -25.61 39.96 -27.16
C MET A 100 -27.06 40.30 -26.77
N ALA A 101 -28.04 39.48 -27.18
CA ALA A 101 -29.44 39.71 -26.84
C ALA A 101 -29.66 39.66 -25.32
N GLY A 102 -29.04 38.69 -24.64
CA GLY A 102 -29.09 38.57 -23.19
C GLY A 102 -28.52 39.77 -22.46
N ALA A 103 -27.33 40.22 -22.89
CA ALA A 103 -26.67 41.37 -22.30
C ALA A 103 -27.44 42.69 -22.52
N ILE A 104 -28.12 42.87 -23.67
CA ILE A 104 -28.99 44.03 -23.92
C ILE A 104 -30.22 44.02 -23.01
N ILE A 105 -30.90 42.87 -22.88
CA ILE A 105 -32.06 42.72 -21.99
C ILE A 105 -31.64 43.03 -20.55
N TRP A 106 -30.45 42.59 -20.17
CA TRP A 106 -29.90 42.82 -18.83
C TRP A 106 -29.51 44.30 -18.58
N ALA A 107 -28.91 44.97 -19.56
CA ALA A 107 -28.68 46.41 -19.45
C ALA A 107 -30.02 47.17 -19.34
N GLY A 108 -31.03 46.75 -20.11
CA GLY A 108 -32.37 47.33 -20.09
C GLY A 108 -33.09 47.16 -18.74
N SER A 109 -32.93 46.02 -18.07
CA SER A 109 -33.50 45.81 -16.73
C SER A 109 -32.88 46.75 -15.70
N LEU A 110 -31.58 47.04 -15.79
CA LEU A 110 -30.91 48.00 -14.91
C LEU A 110 -31.34 49.44 -15.18
N VAL A 111 -31.59 49.79 -16.45
CA VAL A 111 -32.21 51.09 -16.81
C VAL A 111 -33.65 51.18 -16.27
N TRP A 112 -34.41 50.09 -16.28
CA TRP A 112 -35.72 50.04 -15.64
C TRP A 112 -35.65 50.38 -14.15
N TYR A 113 -34.70 49.79 -13.40
CA TYR A 113 -34.49 50.15 -11.99
C TYR A 113 -34.13 51.63 -11.80
N LEU A 114 -33.30 52.19 -12.67
CA LEU A 114 -32.96 53.62 -12.63
C LEU A 114 -34.16 54.53 -12.86
N GLN A 115 -35.10 54.16 -13.73
CA GLN A 115 -36.21 55.03 -14.13
C GLN A 115 -37.49 54.83 -13.31
N ARG A 116 -37.74 53.60 -12.84
CA ARG A 116 -39.04 53.21 -12.29
C ARG A 116 -39.04 52.97 -10.79
N VAL A 117 -37.90 52.65 -10.18
CA VAL A 117 -37.84 52.36 -8.73
C VAL A 117 -37.67 53.66 -7.94
N GLY A 118 -38.70 53.96 -7.15
CA GLY A 118 -38.72 55.08 -6.21
C GLY A 118 -38.18 54.72 -4.82
N THR A 119 -38.16 55.72 -3.93
CA THR A 119 -37.74 55.54 -2.53
C THR A 119 -38.78 54.82 -1.67
N GLU A 120 -40.04 54.75 -2.12
CA GLU A 120 -41.10 54.01 -1.44
C GLU A 120 -41.18 52.54 -1.93
N PRO A 121 -41.42 51.56 -1.03
CA PRO A 121 -41.46 50.15 -1.44
C PRO A 121 -42.66 49.80 -2.33
N ASN A 122 -42.41 49.53 -3.61
CA ASN A 122 -43.42 49.05 -4.56
C ASN A 122 -42.95 47.81 -5.32
N PHE A 123 -43.12 46.65 -4.70
CA PHE A 123 -42.58 45.40 -5.22
C PHE A 123 -43.23 44.97 -6.56
N LEU A 124 -44.56 45.00 -6.65
CA LEU A 124 -45.27 44.41 -7.79
C LEU A 124 -45.15 45.22 -9.08
N ARG A 125 -45.19 46.57 -8.99
CA ARG A 125 -45.20 47.43 -10.19
C ARG A 125 -43.81 47.94 -10.57
N GLU A 126 -42.93 48.17 -9.61
CA GLU A 126 -41.62 48.78 -9.87
C GLU A 126 -40.48 47.75 -9.82
N TRP A 127 -40.49 46.81 -8.87
CA TRP A 127 -39.38 45.87 -8.66
C TRP A 127 -39.50 44.58 -9.50
N LEU A 128 -40.66 43.92 -9.47
CA LEU A 128 -40.87 42.60 -10.07
C LEU A 128 -40.64 42.58 -11.59
N PRO A 129 -41.13 43.55 -12.41
CA PRO A 129 -40.83 43.57 -13.85
C PRO A 129 -39.33 43.63 -14.14
N GLY A 130 -38.59 44.40 -13.34
CA GLY A 130 -37.14 44.44 -13.39
C GLY A 130 -36.53 43.07 -13.11
N GLN A 131 -37.02 42.33 -12.10
CA GLN A 131 -36.53 40.98 -11.76
C GLN A 131 -36.81 39.96 -12.88
N LEU A 132 -37.93 40.07 -13.59
CA LEU A 132 -38.24 39.19 -14.73
C LEU A 132 -37.23 39.39 -15.87
N LEU A 133 -37.03 40.65 -16.29
CA LEU A 133 -36.05 41.00 -17.34
C LEU A 133 -34.63 40.63 -16.91
N GLN A 134 -34.29 40.87 -15.64
CA GLN A 134 -32.99 40.51 -15.07
C GLN A 134 -32.74 39.01 -15.14
N GLY A 135 -33.73 38.19 -14.78
CA GLY A 135 -33.60 36.74 -14.82
C GLY A 135 -33.35 36.22 -16.23
N ILE A 136 -34.04 36.78 -17.23
CA ILE A 136 -33.78 36.47 -18.64
C ILE A 136 -32.33 36.81 -18.98
N GLY A 137 -31.91 38.04 -18.68
CA GLY A 137 -30.54 38.51 -18.93
C GLY A 137 -29.48 37.61 -18.29
N VAL A 138 -29.62 37.27 -17.01
CA VAL A 138 -28.68 36.40 -16.30
C VAL A 138 -28.59 35.02 -16.95
N GLY A 139 -29.74 34.40 -17.25
CA GLY A 139 -29.84 33.05 -17.82
C GLY A 139 -29.24 32.93 -19.21
N THR A 140 -29.29 34.00 -20.02
CA THR A 140 -28.73 34.03 -21.38
C THR A 140 -27.26 34.41 -21.46
N THR A 141 -26.68 34.94 -20.39
CA THR A 141 -25.36 35.59 -20.47
C THR A 141 -24.28 34.80 -19.75
N LEU A 142 -24.33 34.68 -18.43
CA LEU A 142 -23.24 34.08 -17.63
C LEU A 142 -23.01 32.58 -17.92
N PRO A 143 -24.06 31.73 -18.00
CA PRO A 143 -23.86 30.31 -18.31
C PRO A 143 -23.33 30.11 -19.73
N VAL A 144 -23.83 30.91 -20.68
CA VAL A 144 -23.50 30.80 -22.11
C VAL A 144 -22.09 31.31 -22.40
N LEU A 145 -21.61 32.34 -21.68
CA LEU A 145 -20.22 32.80 -21.75
C LEU A 145 -19.23 31.73 -21.27
N GLY A 146 -19.57 30.98 -20.23
CA GLY A 146 -18.78 29.84 -19.75
C GLY A 146 -18.65 28.75 -20.82
N SER A 147 -19.75 28.38 -21.48
CA SER A 147 -19.74 27.45 -22.60
C SER A 147 -18.97 27.98 -23.81
N ALA A 148 -19.14 29.26 -24.15
CA ALA A 148 -18.48 29.89 -25.29
C ALA A 148 -16.96 29.96 -25.15
N ALA A 149 -16.46 30.20 -23.94
CA ALA A 149 -15.02 30.19 -23.65
C ALA A 149 -14.40 28.80 -23.85
N LEU A 150 -15.19 27.73 -23.72
CA LEU A 150 -14.73 26.33 -23.81
C LEU A 150 -15.03 25.67 -25.17
N ALA A 151 -15.88 26.27 -26.00
CA ALA A 151 -16.37 25.68 -27.25
C ALA A 151 -15.28 25.39 -28.31
N GLY A 152 -14.12 26.06 -28.24
CA GLY A 152 -13.01 25.89 -29.19
C GLY A 152 -11.89 24.94 -28.74
N LEU A 153 -12.02 24.30 -27.58
CA LEU A 153 -10.98 23.45 -27.00
C LEU A 153 -11.37 21.97 -27.18
N THR A 154 -10.50 21.19 -27.85
CA THR A 154 -10.73 19.76 -28.08
C THR A 154 -10.84 18.98 -26.77
N LYS A 155 -11.74 17.99 -26.74
CA LYS A 155 -12.03 17.14 -25.57
C LYS A 155 -10.79 16.31 -25.19
N GLY A 156 -9.98 16.83 -24.26
CA GLY A 156 -8.80 16.17 -23.69
C GLY A 156 -8.43 16.76 -22.32
N GLY A 157 -7.24 16.41 -21.80
CA GLY A 157 -6.77 16.82 -20.46
C GLY A 157 -6.68 18.35 -20.22
N SER A 158 -6.77 19.16 -21.27
CA SER A 158 -6.77 20.64 -21.23
C SER A 158 -8.12 21.27 -20.83
N TYR A 159 -9.23 20.52 -20.88
CA TYR A 159 -10.57 21.04 -20.59
C TYR A 159 -10.75 21.47 -19.12
N ALA A 160 -10.22 20.66 -18.19
CA ALA A 160 -10.31 20.95 -16.75
C ALA A 160 -9.57 22.25 -16.39
N THR A 161 -8.37 22.44 -16.94
CA THR A 161 -7.57 23.65 -16.75
C THR A 161 -8.26 24.88 -17.35
N ALA A 162 -8.81 24.77 -18.56
CA ALA A 162 -9.55 25.85 -19.20
C ALA A 162 -10.80 26.25 -18.40
N SER A 163 -11.56 25.29 -17.88
CA SER A 163 -12.71 25.55 -17.01
C SER A 163 -12.29 26.21 -15.69
N ALA A 164 -11.15 25.82 -15.11
CA ALA A 164 -10.61 26.44 -13.90
C ALA A 164 -10.22 27.91 -14.13
N VAL A 165 -9.63 28.22 -15.29
CA VAL A 165 -9.31 29.59 -15.68
C VAL A 165 -10.59 30.43 -15.82
N VAL A 166 -11.62 29.94 -16.52
CA VAL A 166 -12.90 30.65 -16.66
C VAL A 166 -13.54 30.94 -15.30
N SER A 167 -13.53 29.98 -14.38
CA SER A 167 -14.05 30.19 -13.02
C SER A 167 -13.23 31.22 -12.24
N THR A 168 -11.91 31.22 -12.39
CA THR A 168 -11.01 32.19 -11.73
C THR A 168 -11.20 33.60 -12.29
N THR A 169 -11.34 33.74 -13.61
CA THR A 169 -11.67 35.01 -14.28
C THR A 169 -12.99 35.58 -13.77
N ARG A 170 -14.01 34.73 -13.57
CA ARG A 170 -15.29 35.14 -12.98
C ARG A 170 -15.13 35.67 -11.55
N GLN A 171 -14.31 35.01 -10.71
CA GLN A 171 -14.03 35.47 -9.34
C GLN A 171 -13.28 36.81 -9.33
N LEU A 172 -12.30 36.99 -10.21
CA LEU A 172 -11.59 38.27 -10.36
C LEU A 172 -12.55 39.38 -10.76
N GLY A 173 -13.44 39.12 -11.72
CA GLY A 173 -14.48 40.06 -12.12
C GLY A 173 -15.40 40.42 -10.94
N ALA A 174 -15.80 39.44 -10.13
CA ALA A 174 -16.59 39.67 -8.93
C ALA A 174 -15.92 40.66 -7.96
N VAL A 175 -14.64 40.44 -7.66
CA VAL A 175 -13.86 41.29 -6.75
C VAL A 175 -13.74 42.71 -7.32
N ILE A 176 -13.44 42.84 -8.61
CA ILE A 176 -13.34 44.16 -9.27
C ILE A 176 -14.68 44.89 -9.24
N GLY A 177 -15.78 44.19 -9.53
CA GLY A 177 -17.13 44.77 -9.53
C GLY A 177 -17.55 45.28 -8.16
N VAL A 178 -17.35 44.48 -7.11
CA VAL A 178 -17.64 44.89 -5.73
C VAL A 178 -16.71 46.03 -5.29
N ALA A 179 -15.42 45.99 -5.62
CA ALA A 179 -14.47 47.04 -5.27
C ALA A 179 -14.83 48.38 -5.93
N LEU A 180 -15.14 48.37 -7.23
CA LEU A 180 -15.57 49.57 -7.97
C LEU A 180 -16.88 50.12 -7.39
N LEU A 181 -17.83 49.25 -7.04
CA LEU A 181 -19.06 49.68 -6.39
C LEU A 181 -18.78 50.33 -5.03
N VAL A 182 -17.93 49.74 -4.18
CA VAL A 182 -17.57 50.32 -2.87
C VAL A 182 -16.87 51.68 -3.03
N ILE A 183 -15.99 51.82 -4.02
CA ILE A 183 -15.34 53.10 -4.35
C ILE A 183 -16.39 54.14 -4.78
N LEU A 184 -17.35 53.72 -5.62
CA LEU A 184 -18.39 54.58 -6.18
C LEU A 184 -19.45 54.99 -5.13
N ILE A 185 -19.77 54.11 -4.18
CA ILE A 185 -20.66 54.39 -3.05
C ILE A 185 -19.96 55.30 -2.03
N GLY A 186 -18.66 55.10 -1.78
CA GLY A 186 -17.86 55.94 -0.89
C GLY A 186 -18.39 56.03 0.55
N LYS A 187 -18.18 57.19 1.20
CA LYS A 187 -18.83 57.56 2.46
C LYS A 187 -19.94 58.59 2.15
N PRO A 188 -21.19 58.17 1.94
CA PRO A 188 -22.25 59.11 1.59
C PRO A 188 -22.54 60.07 2.75
N ALA A 189 -22.68 61.36 2.44
CA ALA A 189 -23.19 62.35 3.38
C ALA A 189 -24.68 62.07 3.66
N PRO A 190 -25.23 62.44 4.84
CA PRO A 190 -26.65 62.25 5.13
C PRO A 190 -27.51 62.94 4.07
N GLY A 191 -28.24 62.15 3.28
CA GLY A 191 -29.10 62.63 2.18
C GLY A 191 -28.69 62.20 0.76
N THR A 192 -27.46 61.74 0.51
CA THR A 192 -26.98 61.33 -0.84
C THR A 192 -26.90 59.82 -1.06
N GLY A 193 -27.34 59.01 -0.08
CA GLY A 193 -27.22 57.55 -0.12
C GLY A 193 -28.02 56.88 -1.25
N VAL A 194 -29.16 57.45 -1.66
CA VAL A 194 -29.98 56.91 -2.76
C VAL A 194 -29.27 57.09 -4.11
N ASP A 195 -28.70 58.27 -4.35
CA ASP A 195 -27.97 58.56 -5.60
C ASP A 195 -26.68 57.75 -5.71
N ALA A 196 -25.97 57.57 -4.59
CA ALA A 196 -24.80 56.69 -4.51
C ALA A 196 -25.13 55.24 -4.92
N LEU A 197 -26.31 54.72 -4.52
CA LEU A 197 -26.75 53.38 -4.91
C LEU A 197 -27.24 53.33 -6.37
N ARG A 198 -27.85 54.40 -6.89
CA ARG A 198 -28.22 54.50 -8.32
C ARG A 198 -26.98 54.42 -9.21
N HIS A 199 -25.84 54.99 -8.81
CA HIS A 199 -24.58 54.82 -9.53
C HIS A 199 -24.13 53.35 -9.66
N GLY A 200 -24.47 52.50 -8.70
CA GLY A 200 -24.23 51.05 -8.79
C GLY A 200 -25.01 50.39 -9.93
N TRP A 201 -26.27 50.79 -10.15
CA TRP A 201 -27.05 50.32 -11.31
C TRP A 201 -26.50 50.86 -12.63
N VAL A 202 -26.02 52.11 -12.67
CA VAL A 202 -25.37 52.69 -13.86
C VAL A 202 -24.09 51.91 -14.21
N LEU A 203 -23.24 51.63 -13.21
CA LEU A 203 -22.02 50.85 -13.41
C LEU A 203 -22.32 49.44 -13.94
N ALA A 204 -23.29 48.75 -13.33
CA ALA A 204 -23.69 47.43 -13.79
C ALA A 204 -24.28 47.48 -15.22
N ALA A 205 -25.09 48.49 -15.55
CA ALA A 205 -25.66 48.68 -16.89
C ALA A 205 -24.56 48.91 -17.94
N ALA A 206 -23.56 49.73 -17.61
CA ALA A 206 -22.40 49.97 -18.46
C ALA A 206 -21.60 48.67 -18.71
N CYS A 207 -21.42 47.83 -17.69
CA CYS A 207 -20.78 46.52 -17.87
C CYS A 207 -21.55 45.63 -18.85
N PHE A 208 -22.88 45.55 -18.75
CA PHE A 208 -23.66 44.69 -19.66
C PHE A 208 -23.82 45.29 -21.06
N ALA A 209 -23.85 46.61 -21.20
CA ALA A 209 -23.73 47.27 -22.51
C ALA A 209 -22.37 46.95 -23.16
N ALA A 210 -21.27 46.99 -22.38
CA ALA A 210 -19.95 46.60 -22.86
C ALA A 210 -19.91 45.11 -23.24
N VAL A 211 -20.52 44.21 -22.46
CA VAL A 211 -20.64 42.79 -22.81
C VAL A 211 -21.40 42.60 -24.12
N ALA A 212 -22.49 43.35 -24.35
CA ALA A 212 -23.26 43.27 -25.60
C ALA A 212 -22.44 43.69 -26.82
N VAL A 213 -21.67 44.78 -26.71
CA VAL A 213 -20.79 45.27 -27.78
C VAL A 213 -19.63 44.30 -28.01
N LEU A 214 -18.97 43.87 -26.93
CA LEU A 214 -17.80 42.99 -27.00
C LEU A 214 -18.17 41.56 -27.45
N ALA A 215 -19.41 41.11 -27.21
CA ALA A 215 -19.91 39.82 -27.70
C ALA A 215 -19.93 39.75 -29.24
N GLY A 216 -19.93 40.90 -29.94
CA GLY A 216 -19.75 40.96 -31.40
C GLY A 216 -18.41 40.38 -31.88
N PHE A 217 -17.40 40.31 -30.99
CA PHE A 217 -16.09 39.72 -31.29
C PHE A 217 -15.99 38.22 -30.99
N LEU A 218 -17.07 37.56 -30.53
CA LEU A 218 -17.11 36.09 -30.54
C LEU A 218 -17.08 35.61 -32.00
N GLY A 219 -15.98 34.98 -32.41
CA GLY A 219 -15.79 34.45 -33.76
C GLY A 219 -16.91 33.48 -34.16
N ARG A 220 -17.20 33.41 -35.47
CA ARG A 220 -18.09 32.39 -36.05
C ARG A 220 -17.45 31.01 -35.83
N THR A 221 -17.97 30.21 -34.91
CA THR A 221 -17.56 28.82 -34.73
C THR A 221 -18.02 28.00 -35.94
N GLN A 222 -17.11 27.77 -36.91
CA GLN A 222 -17.30 26.73 -37.92
C GLN A 222 -17.06 25.36 -37.27
N GLN A 223 -17.98 24.41 -37.52
CA GLN A 223 -17.80 23.01 -37.18
C GLN A 223 -16.85 22.34 -38.19
N GLY A 224 -15.85 21.63 -37.65
CA GLY A 224 -15.18 20.50 -38.31
C GLY A 224 -13.93 20.81 -39.13
N ALA A 225 -12.78 20.33 -38.63
CA ALA A 225 -11.70 19.77 -39.44
C ALA A 225 -10.80 18.89 -38.55
N ASP A 226 -10.71 17.61 -38.89
CA ASP A 226 -9.72 16.66 -38.36
C ASP A 226 -8.31 17.21 -38.56
N VAL A 227 -7.48 17.14 -37.51
CA VAL A 227 -6.02 17.25 -37.65
C VAL A 227 -5.39 16.13 -36.85
N ALA A 228 -4.99 15.10 -37.60
CA ALA A 228 -4.04 14.08 -37.20
C ALA A 228 -2.65 14.70 -36.96
N GLY A 229 -1.89 14.11 -36.04
CA GLY A 229 -0.45 14.32 -35.89
C GLY A 229 -0.05 15.13 -34.66
N ALA A 230 0.24 14.43 -33.56
CA ALA A 230 1.12 14.94 -32.50
C ALA A 230 2.32 13.98 -32.38
N PRO A 231 3.56 14.50 -32.28
CA PRO A 231 4.76 13.66 -32.30
C PRO A 231 4.99 12.98 -30.94
N GLU A 232 5.35 11.70 -30.99
CA GLU A 232 5.85 10.95 -29.83
C GLU A 232 7.14 11.59 -29.31
N SER A 233 7.13 12.04 -28.05
CA SER A 233 8.32 12.46 -27.34
C SER A 233 9.01 11.24 -26.72
N GLY A 234 10.28 11.09 -27.07
CA GLY A 234 11.11 9.91 -26.78
C GLY A 234 11.22 9.57 -25.30
N VAL A 235 10.88 8.32 -24.99
CA VAL A 235 11.17 7.66 -23.71
C VAL A 235 12.63 7.23 -23.72
N ALA A 236 13.41 7.76 -22.78
CA ALA A 236 14.78 7.34 -22.53
C ALA A 236 14.82 5.85 -22.11
N ARG A 237 15.66 5.06 -22.80
CA ARG A 237 15.92 3.65 -22.48
C ARG A 237 16.51 3.51 -21.07
N ALA A 238 15.87 2.68 -20.24
CA ALA A 238 16.41 2.22 -18.96
C ALA A 238 17.68 1.36 -19.17
N PRO A 239 18.61 1.33 -18.21
CA PRO A 239 19.82 0.51 -18.30
C PRO A 239 19.48 -1.00 -18.28
N ALA A 240 20.27 -1.76 -19.04
CA ALA A 240 20.09 -3.20 -19.24
C ALA A 240 20.18 -3.97 -17.92
N ARG A 241 19.22 -4.89 -17.70
CA ARG A 241 19.31 -5.92 -16.66
C ARG A 241 20.54 -6.82 -16.93
N PRO A 242 21.23 -7.31 -15.88
CA PRO A 242 22.26 -8.33 -16.04
C PRO A 242 21.66 -9.57 -16.71
N GLN A 243 22.36 -10.14 -17.69
CA GLN A 243 21.95 -11.38 -18.35
C GLN A 243 21.92 -12.55 -17.35
N PRO A 244 20.96 -13.49 -17.48
CA PRO A 244 20.98 -14.72 -16.71
C PRO A 244 22.21 -15.55 -17.06
N VAL A 245 22.87 -16.07 -16.03
CA VAL A 245 23.92 -17.08 -16.17
C VAL A 245 23.34 -18.29 -16.89
N THR A 246 23.97 -18.72 -17.97
CA THR A 246 23.61 -19.92 -18.74
C THR A 246 23.57 -21.15 -17.81
N PRO A 247 22.49 -21.95 -17.81
CA PRO A 247 22.42 -23.15 -16.98
C PRO A 247 23.51 -24.14 -17.39
N ARG A 248 24.23 -24.66 -16.40
CA ARG A 248 25.10 -25.82 -16.56
C ARG A 248 24.22 -27.02 -16.93
N PRO A 249 24.58 -27.85 -17.93
CA PRO A 249 23.79 -29.01 -18.32
C PRO A 249 23.55 -29.92 -17.10
N ALA A 250 22.35 -30.53 -17.04
CA ALA A 250 22.02 -31.53 -16.03
C ALA A 250 23.11 -32.61 -16.02
N ALA A 251 23.82 -32.73 -14.90
CA ALA A 251 24.79 -33.82 -14.72
C ALA A 251 24.02 -35.15 -14.78
N ALA A 252 24.51 -36.10 -15.56
CA ALA A 252 23.89 -37.43 -15.65
C ALA A 252 23.85 -38.06 -14.24
N PRO A 253 22.66 -38.46 -13.74
CA PRO A 253 22.54 -38.97 -12.39
C PRO A 253 23.29 -40.29 -12.21
N ALA A 254 24.07 -40.41 -11.14
CA ALA A 254 24.74 -41.65 -10.79
C ALA A 254 23.72 -42.65 -10.21
N ARG A 255 23.72 -43.89 -10.70
CA ARG A 255 22.89 -45.00 -10.18
C ARG A 255 23.65 -45.75 -9.09
N LEU A 256 22.99 -46.08 -7.98
CA LEU A 256 23.53 -46.91 -6.90
C LEU A 256 22.77 -48.23 -6.76
N PRO A 257 23.41 -49.29 -6.20
CA PRO A 257 22.75 -50.53 -5.84
C PRO A 257 21.82 -50.38 -4.61
N GLN A 258 20.72 -51.13 -4.61
CA GLN A 258 19.57 -51.02 -3.69
C GLN A 258 19.92 -51.28 -2.21
N THR A 259 19.26 -50.56 -1.29
CA THR A 259 19.37 -50.78 0.17
C THR A 259 18.05 -51.27 0.77
N THR A 260 18.11 -52.14 1.78
CA THR A 260 16.96 -52.84 2.37
C THR A 260 15.96 -51.95 3.14
N ALA A 261 16.25 -50.65 3.33
CA ALA A 261 15.41 -49.69 4.05
C ALA A 261 14.27 -49.06 3.22
N ASP A 262 14.24 -49.29 1.91
CA ASP A 262 13.32 -48.62 0.96
C ASP A 262 11.86 -49.08 1.07
N GLY A 263 11.64 -50.18 1.78
CA GLY A 263 10.37 -50.88 1.79
C GLY A 263 9.20 -50.16 2.46
N ASP A 264 9.48 -49.39 3.52
CA ASP A 264 8.45 -48.70 4.28
C ASP A 264 8.13 -47.31 3.72
N LEU A 265 9.08 -46.66 3.05
CA LEU A 265 8.89 -45.32 2.48
C LEU A 265 7.88 -45.33 1.32
N LEU A 266 7.99 -46.30 0.40
CA LEU A 266 7.04 -46.42 -0.71
C LEU A 266 5.62 -46.71 -0.21
N ARG A 267 5.45 -47.53 0.84
CA ARG A 267 4.12 -47.81 1.43
C ARG A 267 3.47 -46.59 2.08
N GLN A 268 4.26 -45.65 2.59
CA GLN A 268 3.77 -44.43 3.25
C GLN A 268 3.28 -43.37 2.26
N LEU A 269 3.58 -43.52 0.96
CA LEU A 269 3.06 -42.60 -0.05
C LEU A 269 1.55 -42.83 -0.24
N PRO A 270 0.72 -41.77 -0.23
CA PRO A 270 -0.71 -41.87 -0.56
C PRO A 270 -0.95 -42.54 -1.93
N LEU A 271 0.02 -42.40 -2.83
CA LEU A 271 0.07 -43.00 -4.15
C LEU A 271 0.09 -44.55 -4.14
N PHE A 272 0.73 -45.16 -3.14
CA PHE A 272 1.01 -46.60 -3.08
C PHE A 272 0.44 -47.29 -1.83
N ALA A 273 -0.17 -46.53 -0.90
CA ALA A 273 -0.70 -47.03 0.36
C ALA A 273 -1.78 -48.13 0.23
N GLY A 274 -2.42 -48.26 -0.95
CA GLY A 274 -3.45 -49.27 -1.25
C GLY A 274 -2.98 -50.48 -2.07
N LEU A 275 -1.67 -50.61 -2.35
CA LEU A 275 -1.17 -51.68 -3.22
C LEU A 275 -1.01 -53.03 -2.48
N PRO A 276 -1.32 -54.18 -3.13
CA PRO A 276 -1.04 -55.50 -2.60
C PRO A 276 0.45 -55.70 -2.29
N ALA A 277 0.76 -56.49 -1.26
CA ALA A 277 2.14 -56.72 -0.81
C ALA A 277 3.05 -57.31 -1.91
N ALA A 278 2.49 -58.12 -2.82
CA ALA A 278 3.19 -58.68 -3.97
C ALA A 278 3.59 -57.60 -5.00
N THR A 279 2.67 -56.71 -5.36
CA THR A 279 2.92 -55.56 -6.26
C THR A 279 3.93 -54.59 -5.66
N MET A 280 3.89 -54.40 -4.33
CA MET A 280 4.89 -53.60 -3.62
C MET A 280 6.29 -54.24 -3.63
N ALA A 281 6.39 -55.57 -3.60
CA ALA A 281 7.67 -56.26 -3.72
C ALA A 281 8.24 -56.16 -5.15
N GLU A 282 7.39 -56.22 -6.17
CA GLU A 282 7.76 -56.04 -7.58
C GLU A 282 8.23 -54.61 -7.88
N LEU A 283 7.54 -53.60 -7.30
CA LEU A 283 7.96 -52.20 -7.32
C LEU A 283 9.38 -52.02 -6.78
N ARG A 284 9.68 -52.61 -5.61
CA ARG A 284 10.99 -52.49 -4.95
C ARG A 284 12.14 -53.02 -5.81
N HIS A 285 11.93 -54.10 -6.56
CA HIS A 285 12.96 -54.66 -7.43
C HIS A 285 13.24 -53.84 -8.69
N HIS A 286 12.34 -52.91 -9.05
CA HIS A 286 12.42 -52.17 -10.30
C HIS A 286 12.58 -50.65 -10.15
N THR A 287 12.89 -50.12 -8.96
CA THR A 287 13.19 -48.69 -8.84
C THR A 287 14.68 -48.39 -9.01
N ASP A 288 15.01 -47.35 -9.77
CA ASP A 288 16.36 -46.78 -9.85
C ASP A 288 16.50 -45.66 -8.80
N GLU A 289 17.64 -45.57 -8.12
CA GLU A 289 17.97 -44.39 -7.31
C GLU A 289 18.73 -43.35 -8.15
N ILE A 290 18.39 -42.08 -7.92
CA ILE A 290 19.06 -40.92 -8.51
C ILE A 290 19.59 -40.03 -7.41
N GLU A 291 20.88 -39.72 -7.49
CA GLU A 291 21.49 -38.68 -6.69
C GLU A 291 21.54 -37.35 -7.44
N LEU A 292 21.14 -36.28 -6.74
CA LEU A 292 21.28 -34.91 -7.20
C LEU A 292 22.11 -34.13 -6.19
N GLN A 293 23.11 -33.41 -6.68
CA GLN A 293 23.85 -32.46 -5.86
C GLN A 293 23.07 -31.17 -5.71
N ALA A 294 23.27 -30.47 -4.59
CA ALA A 294 22.70 -29.14 -4.38
C ALA A 294 22.99 -28.21 -5.58
N GLY A 295 21.93 -27.65 -6.16
CA GLY A 295 22.00 -26.76 -7.34
C GLY A 295 21.87 -27.46 -8.70
N SER A 296 21.88 -28.80 -8.79
CA SER A 296 21.67 -29.49 -10.06
C SER A 296 20.19 -29.54 -10.46
N TYR A 297 19.91 -29.51 -11.77
CA TYR A 297 18.56 -29.73 -12.29
C TYR A 297 18.30 -31.22 -12.46
N LEU A 298 17.09 -31.65 -12.08
CA LEU A 298 16.56 -32.98 -12.38
C LEU A 298 16.07 -33.05 -13.83
N PHE A 299 15.30 -32.04 -14.25
CA PHE A 299 14.84 -31.80 -15.61
C PHE A 299 14.42 -30.33 -15.76
N HIS A 300 14.28 -29.88 -17.01
CA HIS A 300 13.84 -28.55 -17.39
C HIS A 300 12.38 -28.54 -17.87
N GLU A 301 11.77 -27.35 -17.86
CA GLU A 301 10.48 -27.11 -18.50
C GLU A 301 10.56 -27.47 -20.00
N ALA A 302 9.50 -28.11 -20.50
CA ALA A 302 9.39 -28.66 -21.85
C ALA A 302 10.25 -29.90 -22.17
N ASP A 303 11.03 -30.43 -21.23
CA ASP A 303 11.69 -31.73 -21.42
C ASP A 303 10.66 -32.86 -21.62
N PRO A 304 11.02 -33.99 -22.25
CA PRO A 304 10.16 -35.15 -22.34
C PRO A 304 9.79 -35.72 -20.96
N SER A 305 8.57 -36.26 -20.83
CA SER A 305 8.10 -36.92 -19.61
C SER A 305 8.25 -38.44 -19.73
N ASP A 306 9.30 -38.97 -19.12
CA ASP A 306 9.72 -40.38 -19.23
C ASP A 306 9.65 -41.15 -17.89
N ALA A 307 9.56 -40.44 -16.78
CA ALA A 307 9.58 -40.99 -15.42
C ALA A 307 8.89 -40.07 -14.40
N LEU A 308 8.46 -40.65 -13.28
CA LEU A 308 8.11 -39.92 -12.05
C LEU A 308 9.19 -40.15 -11.00
N TYR A 309 9.30 -39.22 -10.06
CA TYR A 309 10.33 -39.23 -9.03
C TYR A 309 9.69 -39.03 -7.65
N VAL A 310 10.14 -39.80 -6.68
CA VAL A 310 9.79 -39.67 -5.26
C VAL A 310 11.02 -39.18 -4.51
N VAL A 311 10.89 -38.14 -3.71
CA VAL A 311 11.99 -37.65 -2.87
C VAL A 311 12.18 -38.59 -1.67
N ARG A 312 13.28 -39.34 -1.63
CA ARG A 312 13.65 -40.20 -0.49
C ARG A 312 14.28 -39.37 0.62
N SER A 313 15.28 -38.57 0.27
CA SER A 313 15.95 -37.62 1.16
C SER A 313 16.35 -36.38 0.35
N GLY A 314 16.45 -35.22 0.99
CA GLY A 314 16.75 -33.96 0.31
C GLY A 314 15.56 -33.00 0.16
N ARG A 315 15.74 -31.97 -0.66
CA ARG A 315 14.73 -30.94 -0.97
C ARG A 315 14.92 -30.43 -2.39
N LEU A 316 13.82 -30.33 -3.14
CA LEU A 316 13.79 -29.82 -4.50
C LEU A 316 12.90 -28.57 -4.58
N ARG A 317 13.13 -27.73 -5.59
CA ARG A 317 12.25 -26.62 -5.97
C ARG A 317 11.75 -26.78 -7.39
N VAL A 318 10.47 -26.49 -7.59
CA VAL A 318 9.81 -26.47 -8.90
C VAL A 318 9.75 -25.02 -9.38
N VAL A 319 10.32 -24.74 -10.56
CA VAL A 319 10.47 -23.40 -11.11
C VAL A 319 9.86 -23.34 -12.50
N GLN A 320 9.01 -22.34 -12.74
CA GLN A 320 8.45 -22.05 -14.06
C GLN A 320 8.62 -20.57 -14.36
N ARG A 321 9.23 -20.22 -15.50
CA ARG A 321 9.49 -18.82 -15.89
C ARG A 321 10.13 -17.99 -14.75
N ASP A 322 11.15 -18.55 -14.11
CA ASP A 322 11.87 -17.99 -12.95
C ASP A 322 11.06 -17.82 -11.65
N LEU A 323 9.77 -18.20 -11.63
CA LEU A 323 8.95 -18.23 -10.43
C LEU A 323 9.03 -19.60 -9.76
N VAL A 324 9.38 -19.63 -8.47
CA VAL A 324 9.29 -20.84 -7.66
C VAL A 324 7.81 -21.14 -7.40
N LEU A 325 7.29 -22.19 -8.02
CA LEU A 325 5.91 -22.62 -7.87
C LEU A 325 5.69 -23.34 -6.54
N ARG A 326 6.61 -24.24 -6.17
CA ARG A 326 6.57 -25.00 -4.91
C ARG A 326 7.93 -25.60 -4.57
N GLU A 327 8.13 -25.90 -3.29
CA GLU A 327 9.21 -26.76 -2.81
C GLU A 327 8.68 -28.17 -2.55
N LEU A 328 9.57 -29.17 -2.67
CA LEU A 328 9.30 -30.58 -2.48
C LEU A 328 10.29 -31.16 -1.48
N GLY A 329 9.81 -31.82 -0.44
CA GLY A 329 10.60 -32.54 0.55
C GLY A 329 10.34 -34.04 0.53
N ARG A 330 10.80 -34.72 1.58
CA ARG A 330 10.73 -36.18 1.73
C ARG A 330 9.29 -36.70 1.53
N SER A 331 9.17 -37.81 0.82
CA SER A 331 7.91 -38.47 0.47
C SER A 331 7.00 -37.68 -0.47
N GLU A 332 7.47 -36.58 -1.07
CA GLU A 332 6.72 -35.88 -2.11
C GLU A 332 7.08 -36.39 -3.52
N VAL A 333 6.11 -36.28 -4.43
CA VAL A 333 6.20 -36.81 -5.81
C VAL A 333 6.28 -35.66 -6.81
N VAL A 334 7.10 -35.84 -7.86
CA VAL A 334 7.22 -34.91 -8.98
C VAL A 334 7.34 -35.63 -10.32
N GLY A 335 6.81 -35.00 -11.37
CA GLY A 335 6.83 -35.54 -12.73
C GLY A 335 5.62 -36.43 -13.05
N GLU A 336 4.66 -36.54 -12.14
CA GLU A 336 3.46 -37.36 -12.26
C GLU A 336 2.52 -36.90 -13.37
N LEU A 337 2.39 -35.59 -13.59
CA LEU A 337 1.44 -35.01 -14.55
C LEU A 337 1.81 -35.42 -15.98
N GLY A 338 3.04 -35.13 -16.40
CA GLY A 338 3.48 -35.46 -17.75
C GLY A 338 3.47 -36.96 -18.07
N LEU A 339 3.48 -37.81 -17.04
CA LEU A 339 3.40 -39.26 -17.18
C LEU A 339 1.96 -39.77 -17.35
N LEU A 340 0.96 -39.02 -16.87
CA LEU A 340 -0.46 -39.34 -17.00
C LEU A 340 -1.11 -38.80 -18.26
N ILE A 341 -0.74 -37.58 -18.67
CA ILE A 341 -1.36 -36.89 -19.81
C ILE A 341 -0.48 -36.89 -21.07
N ASP A 342 0.65 -37.60 -21.04
CA ASP A 342 1.61 -37.67 -22.15
C ASP A 342 2.02 -36.31 -22.70
N ALA A 343 2.26 -35.37 -21.78
CA ALA A 343 2.70 -34.01 -22.07
C ALA A 343 4.17 -33.78 -21.64
N PRO A 344 4.88 -32.83 -22.27
CA PRO A 344 6.19 -32.38 -21.80
C PRO A 344 6.16 -31.89 -20.34
N ARG A 345 7.32 -31.82 -19.69
CA ARG A 345 7.47 -31.31 -18.31
C ARG A 345 6.92 -29.88 -18.23
N SER A 346 6.00 -29.64 -17.29
CA SER A 346 5.34 -28.33 -17.14
C SER A 346 6.20 -27.27 -16.44
N ALA A 347 7.29 -27.67 -15.79
CA ALA A 347 8.17 -26.80 -15.03
C ALA A 347 9.56 -27.46 -14.89
N SER A 348 10.58 -26.64 -14.60
CA SER A 348 11.92 -27.12 -14.25
C SER A 348 11.96 -27.55 -12.79
N VAL A 349 12.79 -28.54 -12.47
CA VAL A 349 12.99 -29.02 -11.08
C VAL A 349 14.47 -29.00 -10.74
N GLN A 350 14.82 -28.37 -9.62
CA GLN A 350 16.20 -28.22 -9.17
C GLN A 350 16.37 -28.66 -7.71
N ALA A 351 17.48 -29.34 -7.42
CA ALA A 351 17.84 -29.69 -6.05
C ALA A 351 18.29 -28.46 -5.25
N MET A 352 17.69 -28.25 -4.08
CA MET A 352 18.09 -27.19 -3.13
C MET A 352 19.22 -27.63 -2.21
N ARG A 353 19.23 -28.92 -1.86
CA ARG A 353 20.28 -29.61 -1.10
C ARG A 353 20.59 -30.95 -1.77
N ASP A 354 21.68 -31.61 -1.36
CA ASP A 354 21.98 -32.96 -1.84
C ASP A 354 20.75 -33.85 -1.59
N SER A 355 20.24 -34.48 -2.65
CA SER A 355 18.95 -35.17 -2.66
C SER A 355 19.07 -36.55 -3.28
N VAL A 356 18.38 -37.53 -2.70
CA VAL A 356 18.23 -38.88 -3.23
C VAL A 356 16.78 -39.07 -3.64
N LEU A 357 16.58 -39.47 -4.89
CA LEU A 357 15.27 -39.67 -5.49
C LEU A 357 15.11 -41.12 -5.92
N ILE A 358 13.90 -41.65 -5.74
CA ILE A 358 13.50 -42.93 -6.31
C ILE A 358 12.83 -42.62 -7.66
N ARG A 359 13.41 -43.11 -8.75
CA ARG A 359 12.89 -42.97 -10.12
C ARG A 359 12.04 -44.18 -10.48
N LEU A 360 10.85 -43.89 -10.99
CA LEU A 360 9.98 -44.88 -11.60
C LEU A 360 9.71 -44.47 -13.05
N SER A 361 10.24 -45.23 -14.00
CA SER A 361 10.03 -44.99 -15.43
C SER A 361 8.58 -45.20 -15.84
N LYS A 362 8.17 -44.60 -16.96
CA LYS A 362 6.83 -44.79 -17.53
C LYS A 362 6.51 -46.26 -17.81
N ALA A 363 7.48 -47.05 -18.27
CA ALA A 363 7.28 -48.48 -18.50
C ALA A 363 7.08 -49.27 -17.19
N GLN A 364 7.73 -48.88 -16.09
CA GLN A 364 7.51 -49.48 -14.77
C GLN A 364 6.18 -49.03 -14.18
N PHE A 365 5.84 -47.75 -14.30
CA PHE A 365 4.57 -47.19 -13.88
C PHE A 365 3.38 -47.85 -14.60
N ASN A 366 3.44 -48.02 -15.92
CA ASN A 366 2.37 -48.65 -16.68
C ASN A 366 2.15 -50.12 -16.33
N ARG A 367 3.19 -50.84 -15.87
CA ARG A 367 3.07 -52.24 -15.42
C ARG A 367 2.33 -52.38 -14.09
N ILE A 368 2.38 -51.35 -13.25
CA ILE A 368 1.78 -51.35 -11.91
C ILE A 368 0.49 -50.49 -11.85
N ALA A 369 0.15 -49.78 -12.94
CA ALA A 369 -0.99 -48.88 -13.02
C ALA A 369 -2.31 -49.64 -13.17
N ASP A 370 -2.69 -50.38 -12.11
CA ASP A 370 -4.03 -50.94 -11.97
C ASP A 370 -5.06 -49.84 -11.65
N ARG A 371 -6.36 -50.16 -11.81
CA ARG A 371 -7.48 -49.22 -11.54
C ARG A 371 -7.41 -48.54 -10.16
N GLY A 372 -6.81 -49.17 -9.15
CA GLY A 372 -6.62 -48.60 -7.81
C GLY A 372 -5.54 -47.51 -7.72
N VAL A 373 -4.40 -47.68 -8.41
CA VAL A 373 -3.29 -46.70 -8.42
C VAL A 373 -3.68 -45.45 -9.20
N LEU A 374 -4.35 -45.63 -10.35
CA LEU A 374 -4.86 -44.53 -11.15
C LEU A 374 -5.93 -43.73 -10.40
N ALA A 375 -6.83 -44.40 -9.66
CA ALA A 375 -7.82 -43.73 -8.82
C ALA A 375 -7.18 -42.90 -7.69
N ALA A 376 -6.13 -43.42 -7.03
CA ALA A 376 -5.38 -42.69 -6.00
C ALA A 376 -4.62 -41.47 -6.56
N LEU A 377 -4.03 -41.60 -7.76
CA LEU A 377 -3.42 -40.48 -8.51
C LEU A 377 -4.42 -39.41 -8.86
N VAL A 378 -5.53 -39.79 -9.48
CA VAL A 378 -6.60 -38.87 -9.87
C VAL A 378 -7.18 -38.20 -8.62
N GLY A 379 -7.40 -38.91 -7.52
CA GLY A 379 -7.83 -38.33 -6.25
C GLY A 379 -6.84 -37.32 -5.67
N THR A 380 -5.54 -37.64 -5.71
CA THR A 380 -4.47 -36.73 -5.24
C THR A 380 -4.37 -35.50 -6.13
N LEU A 381 -4.45 -35.65 -7.45
CA LEU A 381 -4.41 -34.56 -8.42
C LEU A 381 -5.68 -33.69 -8.39
N ALA A 382 -6.85 -34.29 -8.24
CA ALA A 382 -8.12 -33.59 -8.07
C ALA A 382 -8.12 -32.75 -6.78
N THR A 383 -7.62 -33.33 -5.67
CA THR A 383 -7.44 -32.58 -4.41
C THR A 383 -6.48 -31.42 -4.60
N ARG A 384 -5.36 -31.61 -5.33
CA ARG A 384 -4.40 -30.55 -5.66
C ARG A 384 -5.00 -29.45 -6.54
N LEU A 385 -5.77 -29.80 -7.57
CA LEU A 385 -6.48 -28.84 -8.43
C LEU A 385 -7.55 -28.06 -7.68
N HIS A 386 -8.26 -28.71 -6.76
CA HIS A 386 -9.33 -28.08 -5.97
C HIS A 386 -8.79 -27.16 -4.86
N THR A 387 -7.55 -27.39 -4.41
CA THR A 387 -6.90 -26.63 -3.32
C THR A 387 -5.84 -25.63 -3.78
N ALA A 388 -5.59 -25.50 -5.08
CA ALA A 388 -4.61 -24.57 -5.64
C ALA A 388 -5.13 -23.11 -5.63
N PRO A 389 -4.55 -22.21 -4.82
CA PRO A 389 -4.83 -20.77 -4.93
C PRO A 389 -4.16 -20.19 -6.20
N PRO A 390 -4.52 -18.97 -6.64
CA PRO A 390 -3.81 -18.27 -7.71
C PRO A 390 -2.30 -18.16 -7.39
N PRO A 391 -1.41 -18.07 -8.41
CA PRO A 391 0.03 -18.12 -8.24
C PRO A 391 0.50 -16.97 -7.36
N THR A 392 0.63 -17.25 -6.08
CA THR A 392 1.17 -16.38 -5.04
C THR A 392 2.19 -17.21 -4.27
N VAL A 393 3.32 -16.56 -3.99
CA VAL A 393 4.60 -17.06 -3.49
C VAL A 393 4.50 -18.40 -2.73
N GLY A 394 5.27 -19.37 -3.23
CA GLY A 394 5.24 -20.80 -2.89
C GLY A 394 5.01 -21.14 -1.43
N ARG A 395 4.01 -21.99 -1.21
CA ARG A 395 3.86 -22.75 0.04
C ARG A 395 5.10 -23.66 0.21
N PRO A 396 5.87 -23.58 1.31
CA PRO A 396 6.81 -24.65 1.63
C PRO A 396 5.98 -25.88 2.02
N ALA A 397 6.06 -26.95 1.23
CA ALA A 397 5.27 -28.16 1.44
C ALA A 397 5.85 -29.09 2.53
N SER A 398 7.11 -28.87 2.94
CA SER A 398 7.80 -29.68 3.95
C SER A 398 8.57 -28.80 4.97
N PRO A 399 8.47 -29.05 6.29
CA PRO A 399 9.21 -28.30 7.31
C PRO A 399 10.72 -28.45 7.14
N GLU A 400 11.48 -27.37 7.37
CA GLU A 400 12.96 -27.37 7.33
C GLU A 400 13.51 -28.33 8.39
N ALA A 401 14.07 -29.48 8.00
CA ALA A 401 14.49 -30.52 8.94
C ALA A 401 15.95 -30.34 9.36
N VAL A 402 16.85 -30.04 8.41
CA VAL A 402 18.29 -29.97 8.67
C VAL A 402 18.77 -28.51 8.74
N ILE A 403 19.38 -28.15 9.86
CA ILE A 403 19.91 -26.82 10.15
C ILE A 403 21.43 -26.93 10.27
N ALA A 404 22.18 -26.15 9.50
CA ALA A 404 23.64 -26.07 9.61
C ALA A 404 24.08 -24.77 10.27
N VAL A 405 24.77 -24.86 11.41
CA VAL A 405 25.39 -23.73 12.12
C VAL A 405 26.87 -23.66 11.73
N ILE A 406 27.25 -22.65 10.97
CA ILE A 406 28.57 -22.55 10.33
C ILE A 406 29.32 -21.32 10.82
N GLY A 407 30.51 -21.52 11.36
CA GLY A 407 31.42 -20.42 11.72
C GLY A 407 32.14 -19.84 10.51
N LEU A 408 32.23 -18.51 10.45
CA LEU A 408 32.97 -17.80 9.41
C LEU A 408 34.42 -17.43 9.80
N GLY A 409 34.77 -17.55 11.08
CA GLY A 409 36.13 -17.33 11.58
C GLY A 409 36.64 -18.50 12.43
N ALA A 410 37.95 -18.70 12.46
CA ALA A 410 38.60 -19.79 13.20
C ALA A 410 38.36 -19.74 14.71
N ALA A 411 38.25 -18.54 15.28
CA ALA A 411 38.04 -18.30 16.71
C ALA A 411 36.56 -18.29 17.14
N VAL A 412 35.62 -18.30 16.17
CA VAL A 412 34.19 -18.15 16.46
C VAL A 412 33.68 -19.37 17.23
N PRO A 413 32.97 -19.18 18.37
CA PRO A 413 32.45 -20.27 19.20
C PRO A 413 31.18 -20.88 18.60
N VAL A 414 31.31 -21.60 17.48
CA VAL A 414 30.19 -22.24 16.78
C VAL A 414 29.45 -23.24 17.66
N ARG A 415 30.20 -24.09 18.39
CA ARG A 415 29.62 -25.17 19.20
C ARG A 415 28.72 -24.64 20.34
N PRO A 416 29.13 -23.64 21.15
CA PRO A 416 28.25 -23.00 22.11
C PRO A 416 26.95 -22.45 21.50
N VAL A 417 27.03 -21.80 20.34
CA VAL A 417 25.84 -21.28 19.63
C VAL A 417 24.94 -22.41 19.14
N ALA A 418 25.52 -23.46 18.54
CA ALA A 418 24.79 -24.62 18.07
C ALA A 418 24.07 -25.37 19.20
N LEU A 419 24.74 -25.55 20.35
CA LEU A 419 24.14 -26.17 21.53
C LEU A 419 23.04 -25.29 22.15
N ALA A 420 23.24 -23.97 22.20
CA ALA A 420 22.20 -23.05 22.68
C ALA A 420 20.97 -23.08 21.77
N LEU A 421 21.18 -23.11 20.44
CA LEU A 421 20.10 -23.26 19.46
C LEU A 421 19.41 -24.62 19.59
N LEU A 422 20.17 -25.73 19.67
CA LEU A 422 19.64 -27.07 19.89
C LEU A 422 18.74 -27.11 21.12
N ASN A 423 19.22 -26.64 22.27
CA ASN A 423 18.44 -26.58 23.50
C ASN A 423 17.15 -25.74 23.35
N ALA A 424 17.21 -24.63 22.61
CA ALA A 424 16.04 -23.78 22.35
C ALA A 424 15.04 -24.43 21.37
N LEU A 425 15.50 -25.26 20.44
CA LEU A 425 14.67 -26.07 19.54
C LEU A 425 14.03 -27.25 20.31
N SER A 426 14.83 -27.97 21.11
CA SER A 426 14.39 -29.11 21.94
C SER A 426 13.31 -28.74 22.96
N ALA A 427 13.16 -27.44 23.27
CA ALA A 427 12.07 -26.94 24.10
C ALA A 427 10.69 -26.98 23.40
N ARG A 428 10.62 -27.24 22.08
CA ARG A 428 9.37 -27.22 21.30
C ARG A 428 9.18 -28.44 20.41
N VAL A 429 10.28 -29.00 19.91
CA VAL A 429 10.28 -30.11 18.93
C VAL A 429 11.39 -31.10 19.29
N THR A 430 11.32 -32.32 18.76
CA THR A 430 12.40 -33.29 18.92
C THR A 430 13.59 -32.84 18.06
N ALA A 431 14.63 -32.31 18.69
CA ALA A 431 15.83 -31.84 17.99
C ALA A 431 17.05 -32.62 18.45
N VAL A 432 17.91 -33.03 17.51
CA VAL A 432 19.12 -33.81 17.76
C VAL A 432 20.34 -33.18 17.09
N ASP A 433 21.50 -33.34 17.71
CA ASP A 433 22.81 -33.13 17.09
C ASP A 433 23.47 -34.50 16.93
N PRO A 434 23.56 -35.05 15.71
CA PRO A 434 24.12 -36.36 15.47
C PRO A 434 25.67 -36.33 15.46
N GLY A 435 26.29 -35.17 15.63
CA GLY A 435 27.72 -34.96 15.45
C GLY A 435 28.13 -35.15 13.98
N ARG A 436 29.36 -35.65 13.78
CA ARG A 436 29.89 -35.91 12.44
C ARG A 436 29.32 -37.21 11.90
N VAL A 437 28.54 -37.11 10.83
CA VAL A 437 27.86 -38.24 10.20
C VAL A 437 28.10 -38.28 8.70
N ASP A 438 28.04 -39.48 8.13
CA ASP A 438 27.88 -39.63 6.69
C ASP A 438 26.42 -39.44 6.28
N ARG A 439 26.13 -39.63 4.98
CA ARG A 439 24.78 -39.50 4.43
C ARG A 439 23.78 -40.44 5.11
N ALA A 440 24.15 -41.70 5.33
CA ALA A 440 23.29 -42.68 5.97
C ALA A 440 22.99 -42.32 7.45
N GLY A 441 23.99 -41.76 8.16
CA GLY A 441 23.81 -41.24 9.50
C GLY A 441 22.88 -40.03 9.55
N LEU A 442 22.98 -39.11 8.58
CA LEU A 442 22.05 -38.00 8.46
C LEU A 442 20.61 -38.48 8.19
N GLU A 443 20.42 -39.46 7.31
CA GLU A 443 19.10 -40.05 7.04
C GLU A 443 18.47 -40.66 8.29
N ARG A 444 19.26 -41.36 9.11
CA ARG A 444 18.80 -41.88 10.41
C ARG A 444 18.41 -40.75 11.37
N ALA A 445 19.20 -39.68 11.42
CA ALA A 445 18.90 -38.51 12.26
C ALA A 445 17.59 -37.84 11.82
N GLU A 446 17.41 -37.57 10.52
CA GLU A 446 16.18 -37.01 9.92
C GLU A 446 14.95 -37.91 10.14
N ALA A 447 15.13 -39.23 10.26
CA ALA A 447 14.04 -40.16 10.56
C ALA A 447 13.67 -40.18 12.06
N SER A 448 14.60 -39.82 12.95
CA SER A 448 14.44 -39.92 14.40
C SER A 448 14.01 -38.62 15.10
N ALA A 449 14.08 -37.48 14.40
CA ALA A 449 13.88 -36.16 14.99
C ALA A 449 13.18 -35.20 14.02
N ASP A 450 12.45 -34.24 14.58
CA ASP A 450 11.81 -33.15 13.82
C ASP A 450 12.84 -32.17 13.25
N LYS A 451 13.95 -31.97 13.98
CA LYS A 451 15.06 -31.08 13.60
C LYS A 451 16.41 -31.75 13.83
N VAL A 452 17.32 -31.58 12.89
CA VAL A 452 18.71 -32.01 12.98
C VAL A 452 19.61 -30.77 12.94
N VAL A 453 20.44 -30.59 13.96
CA VAL A 453 21.40 -29.49 14.03
C VAL A 453 22.79 -30.03 13.72
N LEU A 454 23.34 -29.63 12.57
CA LEU A 454 24.74 -29.85 12.21
C LEU A 454 25.54 -28.59 12.52
N HIS A 455 26.80 -28.73 12.91
CA HIS A 455 27.65 -27.57 13.13
C HIS A 455 29.08 -27.79 12.64
N ALA A 456 29.70 -26.75 12.09
CA ALA A 456 31.08 -26.79 11.59
C ALA A 456 31.82 -25.47 11.84
N SER A 457 33.07 -25.57 12.27
CA SER A 457 33.99 -24.41 12.34
C SER A 457 34.55 -24.07 10.96
N ALA A 458 35.05 -22.85 10.79
CA ALA A 458 35.66 -22.40 9.54
C ALA A 458 36.84 -23.27 9.09
N ASN A 459 37.54 -23.93 10.03
CA ASN A 459 38.75 -24.71 9.78
C ASN A 459 38.49 -26.14 9.26
N ASP A 460 37.26 -26.65 9.37
CA ASP A 460 36.90 -28.00 8.90
C ASP A 460 36.17 -27.90 7.56
N SER A 461 36.92 -27.61 6.49
CA SER A 461 36.35 -27.35 5.16
C SER A 461 35.55 -28.54 4.63
N GLY A 462 36.05 -29.77 4.79
CA GLY A 462 35.38 -30.98 4.31
C GLY A 462 34.02 -31.21 4.99
N TRP A 463 33.96 -31.08 6.33
CA TRP A 463 32.71 -31.23 7.07
C TRP A 463 31.77 -30.04 6.86
N ARG A 464 32.30 -28.83 6.81
CA ARG A 464 31.55 -27.60 6.53
C ARG A 464 30.83 -27.69 5.19
N ASP A 465 31.53 -28.14 4.16
CA ASP A 465 30.96 -28.24 2.82
C ASP A 465 29.88 -29.34 2.76
N PHE A 466 30.04 -30.44 3.50
CA PHE A 466 28.96 -31.41 3.70
C PHE A 466 27.74 -30.79 4.39
N CYS A 467 27.93 -30.09 5.52
CA CYS A 467 26.84 -29.46 6.26
C CYS A 467 26.07 -28.45 5.39
N LEU A 468 26.79 -27.64 4.62
CA LEU A 468 26.19 -26.66 3.71
C LEU A 468 25.38 -27.31 2.58
N ARG A 469 25.86 -28.44 2.04
CA ARG A 469 25.12 -29.19 1.01
C ARG A 469 23.95 -29.98 1.58
N ALA A 470 24.00 -30.37 2.84
CA ALA A 470 22.96 -31.15 3.52
C ALA A 470 21.85 -30.29 4.15
N ALA A 471 22.10 -29.02 4.44
CA ALA A 471 21.16 -28.17 5.15
C ALA A 471 19.97 -27.68 4.30
N ASP A 472 18.79 -27.68 4.92
CA ASP A 472 17.62 -26.93 4.47
C ASP A 472 17.78 -25.44 4.85
N ARG A 473 18.34 -25.17 6.04
CA ARG A 473 18.54 -23.82 6.59
C ARG A 473 19.96 -23.64 7.12
N ILE A 474 20.58 -22.51 6.78
CA ILE A 474 21.96 -22.20 7.15
C ILE A 474 21.94 -21.03 8.14
N VAL A 475 22.66 -21.19 9.25
CA VAL A 475 22.92 -20.17 10.26
C VAL A 475 24.41 -19.88 10.27
N LEU A 476 24.80 -18.71 9.81
CA LEU A 476 26.19 -18.24 9.84
C LEU A 476 26.49 -17.58 11.18
N VAL A 477 27.65 -17.87 11.76
CA VAL A 477 28.10 -17.30 13.03
C VAL A 477 29.38 -16.49 12.81
N SER A 478 29.40 -15.25 13.30
CA SER A 478 30.55 -14.33 13.20
C SER A 478 30.67 -13.44 14.45
N GLU A 479 31.87 -12.96 14.77
CA GLU A 479 32.18 -12.15 15.97
C GLU A 479 32.12 -10.63 15.78
N GLY A 480 31.95 -10.13 14.56
CA GLY A 480 31.98 -8.69 14.32
C GLY A 480 32.05 -8.30 12.85
N PRO A 481 33.10 -7.62 12.38
CA PRO A 481 33.03 -6.96 11.08
C PRO A 481 32.83 -7.98 9.96
N ALA A 482 32.01 -7.59 8.99
CA ALA A 482 31.85 -8.36 7.78
C ALA A 482 33.24 -8.57 7.13
N PRO A 483 33.58 -9.79 6.73
CA PRO A 483 34.89 -10.06 6.13
C PRO A 483 35.07 -9.22 4.87
N ARG A 484 36.23 -8.56 4.73
CA ARG A 484 36.53 -7.71 3.58
C ARG A 484 36.94 -8.50 2.34
N ASP A 485 37.66 -9.61 2.52
CA ASP A 485 38.27 -10.40 1.43
C ASP A 485 38.05 -11.92 1.58
N THR A 486 37.12 -12.37 2.42
CA THR A 486 36.88 -13.81 2.61
C THR A 486 35.86 -14.32 1.62
N GLN A 487 36.23 -15.38 0.88
CA GLN A 487 35.29 -16.11 0.04
C GLN A 487 34.22 -16.76 0.94
N LEU A 488 33.02 -16.20 0.90
CA LEU A 488 31.88 -16.74 1.62
C LEU A 488 31.49 -18.11 1.05
N PRO A 489 30.90 -18.99 1.88
CA PRO A 489 30.38 -20.25 1.38
C PRO A 489 29.36 -20.06 0.24
N ALA A 490 29.33 -20.98 -0.73
CA ALA A 490 28.48 -20.86 -1.93
C ALA A 490 26.97 -20.69 -1.65
N ARG A 491 26.50 -21.11 -0.47
CA ARG A 491 25.11 -20.99 -0.01
C ARG A 491 24.93 -19.96 1.13
N ALA A 492 25.85 -19.01 1.26
CA ALA A 492 25.78 -17.98 2.30
C ALA A 492 24.63 -16.98 2.06
N VAL A 493 24.31 -16.71 0.79
CA VAL A 493 23.23 -15.76 0.43
C VAL A 493 21.87 -16.28 0.92
N GLY A 494 21.16 -15.44 1.68
CA GLY A 494 19.86 -15.75 2.28
C GLY A 494 19.93 -16.60 3.56
N ALA A 495 21.12 -16.84 4.11
CA ALA A 495 21.29 -17.51 5.40
C ALA A 495 20.81 -16.62 6.57
N ASP A 496 20.53 -17.22 7.72
CA ASP A 496 20.41 -16.47 8.98
C ASP A 496 21.81 -16.11 9.47
N LEU A 497 21.95 -14.95 10.11
CA LEU A 497 23.22 -14.45 10.61
C LEU A 497 23.15 -14.26 12.14
N VAL A 498 24.07 -14.89 12.85
CA VAL A 498 24.30 -14.72 14.29
C VAL A 498 25.60 -13.96 14.49
N LEU A 499 25.49 -12.75 15.05
CA LEU A 499 26.62 -11.90 15.42
C LEU A 499 26.87 -12.05 16.91
N ILE A 500 27.95 -12.73 17.28
CA ILE A 500 28.30 -12.97 18.69
C ILE A 500 29.29 -11.95 19.21
N GLY A 501 29.05 -11.42 20.41
CA GLY A 501 29.97 -10.50 21.08
C GLY A 501 29.48 -9.06 21.11
N ALA A 502 30.35 -8.11 20.78
CA ALA A 502 30.02 -6.70 20.81
C ALA A 502 28.95 -6.39 19.74
N PRO A 503 28.03 -5.43 20.00
CA PRO A 503 27.07 -4.99 18.99
C PRO A 503 27.81 -4.54 17.73
N ALA A 504 27.49 -5.17 16.59
CA ALA A 504 28.09 -4.80 15.31
C ALA A 504 27.73 -3.35 14.94
N SER A 505 28.69 -2.65 14.34
CA SER A 505 28.48 -1.29 13.87
C SER A 505 27.43 -1.26 12.74
N GLN A 506 26.84 -0.09 12.51
CA GLN A 506 25.94 0.15 11.38
C GLN A 506 26.60 -0.22 10.04
N GLU A 507 27.87 0.15 9.86
CA GLU A 507 28.65 -0.15 8.65
C GLU A 507 28.80 -1.67 8.45
N ASP A 508 29.09 -2.41 9.52
CA ASP A 508 29.25 -3.86 9.46
C ASP A 508 27.93 -4.57 9.14
N ARG A 509 26.82 -4.12 9.74
CA ARG A 509 25.48 -4.67 9.46
C ARG A 509 25.06 -4.42 8.02
N SER A 510 25.32 -3.22 7.50
CA SER A 510 25.06 -2.86 6.10
C SER A 510 25.87 -3.72 5.14
N ARG A 511 27.16 -3.96 5.45
CA ARG A 511 28.01 -4.88 4.68
C ARG A 511 27.49 -6.32 4.69
N TRP A 512 27.05 -6.84 5.83
CA TRP A 512 26.44 -8.17 5.89
C TRP A 512 25.17 -8.25 5.02
N GLU A 513 24.35 -7.21 5.02
CA GLU A 513 23.16 -7.11 4.15
C GLU A 513 23.53 -7.13 2.66
N GLU A 514 24.61 -6.45 2.27
CA GLU A 514 25.13 -6.45 0.89
C GLU A 514 25.70 -7.81 0.48
N LEU A 515 26.47 -8.46 1.37
CA LEU A 515 27.18 -9.69 1.07
C LEU A 515 26.26 -10.90 0.97
N ILE A 516 25.33 -11.04 1.92
CA ILE A 516 24.50 -12.25 2.02
C ILE A 516 23.00 -11.97 1.99
N SER A 517 22.55 -10.71 2.12
CA SER A 517 21.12 -10.37 2.23
C SER A 517 20.40 -11.34 3.19
N PRO A 518 20.84 -11.36 4.47
CA PRO A 518 20.47 -12.39 5.42
C PRO A 518 18.95 -12.45 5.59
N ARG A 519 18.45 -13.66 5.84
CA ARG A 519 17.03 -13.89 6.15
C ARG A 519 16.66 -13.20 7.47
N SER A 520 17.56 -13.31 8.44
CA SER A 520 17.45 -12.73 9.77
C SER A 520 18.83 -12.43 10.34
N VAL A 521 18.92 -11.43 11.22
CA VAL A 521 20.14 -11.07 11.93
C VAL A 521 19.85 -11.12 13.43
N HIS A 522 20.68 -11.84 14.17
CA HIS A 522 20.55 -12.03 15.61
C HIS A 522 21.86 -11.62 16.30
N SER A 523 21.80 -10.59 17.15
CA SER A 523 22.93 -10.22 18.00
C SER A 523 22.88 -11.04 19.29
N VAL A 524 23.97 -11.74 19.60
CA VAL A 524 24.07 -12.68 20.72
C VAL A 524 25.23 -12.29 21.61
N SER A 525 25.01 -12.19 22.92
CA SER A 525 26.07 -11.97 23.89
C SER A 525 26.58 -13.28 24.45
N TYR A 526 27.89 -13.35 24.72
CA TYR A 526 28.53 -14.46 25.43
C TYR A 526 27.88 -14.79 26.78
N ARG A 527 27.26 -13.80 27.42
CA ARG A 527 26.65 -13.94 28.76
C ARG A 527 25.20 -14.45 28.72
N SER A 528 24.50 -14.27 27.60
CA SER A 528 23.06 -14.53 27.45
C SER A 528 22.72 -15.37 26.21
N LEU A 529 23.68 -16.17 25.73
CA LEU A 529 23.54 -17.08 24.58
C LEU A 529 22.19 -17.78 24.49
N LYS A 530 21.70 -18.34 25.59
CA LYS A 530 20.42 -19.07 25.64
C LYS A 530 19.20 -18.19 25.32
N ASP A 531 19.16 -16.97 25.84
CA ASP A 531 18.02 -16.07 25.69
C ASP A 531 18.06 -15.36 24.32
N ASP A 532 19.27 -15.05 23.84
CA ASP A 532 19.48 -14.30 22.60
C ASP A 532 19.24 -15.15 21.33
N VAL A 533 19.45 -16.47 21.39
CA VAL A 533 19.13 -17.39 20.27
C VAL A 533 17.66 -17.82 20.23
N ARG A 534 16.90 -17.55 21.29
CA ARG A 534 15.48 -17.92 21.40
C ARG A 534 14.61 -17.40 20.24
N PRO A 535 14.78 -16.16 19.74
CA PRO A 535 14.01 -15.67 18.60
C PRO A 535 14.31 -16.43 17.31
N LEU A 536 15.58 -16.79 17.06
CA LEU A 536 15.97 -17.61 15.91
C LEU A 536 15.33 -19.00 15.99
N ALA A 537 15.39 -19.65 17.16
CA ALA A 537 14.73 -20.94 17.39
C ALA A 537 13.21 -20.85 17.18
N ALA A 538 12.58 -19.76 17.61
CA ALA A 538 11.16 -19.52 17.39
C ALA A 538 10.83 -19.39 15.89
N ARG A 539 11.65 -18.68 15.09
CA ARG A 539 11.46 -18.59 13.63
C ARG A 539 11.60 -19.95 12.95
N ILE A 540 12.61 -20.73 13.31
CA ILE A 540 12.88 -22.07 12.73
C ILE A 540 11.75 -23.06 13.05
N THR A 541 11.13 -22.95 14.23
CA THR A 541 10.06 -23.83 14.68
C THR A 541 8.66 -23.36 14.28
N GLY A 542 8.54 -22.23 13.58
CA GLY A 542 7.22 -21.67 13.25
C GLY A 542 6.49 -21.07 14.47
N GLY A 543 7.22 -20.72 15.53
CA GLY A 543 6.71 -20.17 16.78
C GLY A 543 6.90 -18.65 16.93
N SER A 544 7.46 -17.96 15.93
CA SER A 544 7.72 -16.52 16.00
C SER A 544 6.46 -15.72 15.69
N VAL A 545 5.98 -14.94 16.65
CA VAL A 545 4.72 -14.18 16.51
C VAL A 545 4.96 -12.91 15.70
N GLY A 546 4.18 -12.74 14.63
CA GLY A 546 4.15 -11.53 13.81
C GLY A 546 2.97 -10.62 14.15
N LEU A 547 3.17 -9.30 14.07
CA LEU A 547 2.11 -8.29 14.16
C LEU A 547 2.09 -7.43 12.89
N VAL A 548 0.93 -7.36 12.24
CA VAL A 548 0.73 -6.65 10.97
C VAL A 548 -0.21 -5.48 11.22
N LEU A 549 0.26 -4.25 11.00
CA LEU A 549 -0.45 -3.02 11.31
C LEU A 549 -0.91 -2.30 10.03
N GLY A 550 -2.23 -2.23 9.84
CA GLY A 550 -2.79 -1.60 8.64
C GLY A 550 -2.72 -0.07 8.65
N GLY A 551 -2.81 0.53 7.47
CA GLY A 551 -2.90 1.99 7.31
C GLY A 551 -4.30 2.54 7.69
N GLY A 552 -4.32 3.77 8.20
CA GLY A 552 -5.56 4.39 8.73
C GLY A 552 -5.49 5.86 9.12
N GLY A 553 -4.41 6.59 8.81
CA GLY A 553 -4.19 7.94 9.35
C GLY A 553 -4.27 7.98 10.88
N ALA A 554 -4.97 8.95 11.46
CA ALA A 554 -5.17 9.06 12.90
C ALA A 554 -5.90 7.84 13.53
N ARG A 555 -6.66 7.06 12.76
CA ARG A 555 -7.29 5.81 13.27
C ARG A 555 -6.28 4.74 13.64
N ALA A 556 -5.08 4.80 13.06
CA ALA A 556 -4.01 3.86 13.36
C ALA A 556 -3.48 3.99 14.79
N PHE A 557 -3.85 5.05 15.53
CA PHE A 557 -3.61 5.12 16.97
C PHE A 557 -4.29 4.01 17.78
N ALA A 558 -5.31 3.33 17.21
CA ALA A 558 -5.83 2.10 17.79
C ALA A 558 -4.78 0.99 17.91
N HIS A 559 -3.74 0.99 17.07
CA HIS A 559 -2.64 0.03 17.18
C HIS A 559 -1.89 0.17 18.51
N LEU A 560 -1.83 1.36 19.10
CA LEU A 560 -1.22 1.60 20.42
C LEU A 560 -1.94 0.81 21.51
N GLY A 561 -3.27 0.86 21.52
CA GLY A 561 -4.09 0.10 22.45
C GLY A 561 -4.01 -1.42 22.23
N VAL A 562 -3.83 -1.86 20.98
CA VAL A 562 -3.59 -3.28 20.70
C VAL A 562 -2.23 -3.74 21.23
N LEU A 563 -1.17 -2.94 21.01
CA LEU A 563 0.16 -3.24 21.54
C LEU A 563 0.15 -3.36 23.08
N ASP A 564 -0.49 -2.41 23.75
CA ASP A 564 -0.65 -2.37 25.21
C ASP A 564 -1.29 -3.67 25.76
N GLU A 565 -2.42 -4.10 25.17
CA GLU A 565 -3.12 -5.31 25.62
C GLU A 565 -2.39 -6.62 25.26
N LEU A 566 -1.70 -6.68 24.11
CA LEU A 566 -0.88 -7.84 23.76
C LEU A 566 0.31 -7.98 24.73
N GLU A 567 0.95 -6.87 25.06
CA GLU A 567 2.07 -6.83 26.00
C GLU A 567 1.61 -7.18 27.43
N ALA A 568 0.50 -6.61 27.91
CA ALA A 568 -0.11 -6.94 29.20
C ALA A 568 -0.50 -8.42 29.31
N ALA A 569 -0.93 -9.03 28.20
CA ALA A 569 -1.20 -10.47 28.12
C ALA A 569 0.07 -11.33 28.09
N GLY A 570 1.27 -10.75 27.98
CA GLY A 570 2.54 -11.47 27.89
C GLY A 570 2.83 -12.05 26.51
N ILE A 571 2.18 -11.54 25.45
CA ILE A 571 2.41 -11.95 24.07
C ILE A 571 3.61 -11.18 23.52
N VAL A 572 4.72 -11.89 23.34
CA VAL A 572 5.94 -11.32 22.74
C VAL A 572 5.82 -11.35 21.22
N VAL A 573 5.82 -10.17 20.60
CA VAL A 573 5.88 -10.00 19.15
C VAL A 573 7.33 -9.85 18.70
N ASP A 574 7.77 -10.69 17.76
CA ASP A 574 9.14 -10.74 17.25
C ASP A 574 9.28 -10.13 15.84
N ARG A 575 8.18 -10.04 15.10
CA ARG A 575 8.16 -9.61 13.70
C ARG A 575 7.04 -8.60 13.47
N PHE A 576 7.33 -7.54 12.74
CA PHE A 576 6.38 -6.45 12.48
C PHE A 576 6.28 -6.18 10.99
N ALA A 577 5.08 -5.90 10.52
CA ALA A 577 4.86 -5.31 9.21
C ALA A 577 3.85 -4.18 9.29
N GLY A 578 4.00 -3.15 8.45
CA GLY A 578 3.05 -2.06 8.44
C GLY A 578 2.97 -1.28 7.15
N THR A 579 1.84 -0.58 7.01
CA THR A 579 1.54 0.34 5.90
C THR A 579 1.12 1.70 6.45
N SER A 580 1.58 2.79 5.83
CA SER A 580 1.26 4.17 6.21
C SER A 580 1.55 4.42 7.69
N MET A 581 0.60 4.97 8.44
CA MET A 581 0.73 5.16 9.89
C MET A 581 0.97 3.84 10.66
N GLY A 582 0.49 2.70 10.16
CA GLY A 582 0.81 1.39 10.70
C GLY A 582 2.29 1.05 10.59
N ALA A 583 2.96 1.51 9.52
CA ALA A 583 4.41 1.34 9.35
C ALA A 583 5.21 2.15 10.37
N VAL A 584 4.75 3.35 10.73
CA VAL A 584 5.37 4.18 11.78
C VAL A 584 5.36 3.45 13.12
N ILE A 585 4.18 3.00 13.54
CA ILE A 585 4.00 2.31 14.82
C ILE A 585 4.76 0.98 14.84
N ALA A 586 4.71 0.23 13.73
CA ALA A 586 5.44 -1.03 13.57
C ALA A 586 6.96 -0.83 13.66
N ALA A 587 7.52 0.22 13.05
CA ALA A 587 8.94 0.51 13.11
C ALA A 587 9.41 0.92 14.52
N LEU A 588 8.61 1.72 15.23
CA LEU A 588 8.88 2.08 16.62
C LEU A 588 8.85 0.85 17.54
N ALA A 589 7.85 -0.01 17.42
CA ALA A 589 7.77 -1.25 18.18
C ALA A 589 8.92 -2.22 17.83
N ALA A 590 9.29 -2.29 16.55
CA ALA A 590 10.42 -3.10 16.10
C ALA A 590 11.78 -2.57 16.58
N SER A 591 11.85 -1.29 16.96
CA SER A 591 13.04 -0.65 17.54
C SER A 591 13.34 -1.10 18.97
N GLY A 592 12.49 -1.95 19.55
CA GLY A 592 12.63 -2.52 20.89
C GLY A 592 11.89 -1.74 21.99
N LEU A 593 11.12 -0.71 21.63
CA LEU A 593 10.28 0.02 22.57
C LEU A 593 9.10 -0.86 23.04
N ASP A 594 8.70 -0.67 24.29
CA ASP A 594 7.45 -1.19 24.85
C ASP A 594 6.25 -0.36 24.37
N ALA A 595 5.03 -0.82 24.63
CA ALA A 595 3.81 -0.14 24.19
C ALA A 595 3.75 1.32 24.66
N ALA A 596 4.14 1.59 25.92
CA ALA A 596 4.19 2.93 26.49
C ALA A 596 5.23 3.83 25.79
N GLY A 597 6.42 3.30 25.49
CA GLY A 597 7.46 4.01 24.76
C GLY A 597 7.06 4.33 23.32
N VAL A 598 6.39 3.39 22.63
CA VAL A 598 5.84 3.63 21.29
C VAL A 598 4.78 4.74 21.34
N ASP A 599 3.87 4.70 22.31
CA ASP A 599 2.84 5.71 22.52
C ASP A 599 3.44 7.11 22.72
N ALA A 600 4.41 7.23 23.62
CA ALA A 600 5.11 8.49 23.91
C ALA A 600 5.79 9.09 22.66
N HIS A 601 6.47 8.26 21.85
CA HIS A 601 7.09 8.72 20.61
C HIS A 601 6.05 9.16 19.58
N VAL A 602 4.96 8.40 19.42
CA VAL A 602 3.89 8.76 18.50
C VAL A 602 3.25 10.09 18.91
N PHE A 603 2.98 10.29 20.20
CA PHE A 603 2.44 11.54 20.72
C PHE A 603 3.40 12.71 20.47
N GLU A 604 4.67 12.56 20.83
CA GLU A 604 5.66 13.64 20.71
C GLU A 604 5.87 14.06 19.26
N TYR A 605 6.09 13.10 18.35
CA TYR A 605 6.46 13.41 16.97
C TYR A 605 5.26 13.67 16.06
N LEU A 606 4.11 13.01 16.28
CA LEU A 606 2.98 13.10 15.35
C LEU A 606 1.80 13.92 15.85
N VAL A 607 1.62 14.08 17.17
CA VAL A 607 0.55 14.90 17.74
C VAL A 607 1.08 16.29 18.10
N ARG A 608 2.13 16.37 18.92
CA ARG A 608 2.64 17.64 19.45
C ARG A 608 3.27 18.53 18.37
N HIS A 609 4.07 17.95 17.48
CA HIS A 609 4.89 18.71 16.52
C HIS A 609 4.22 19.01 15.16
N ASN A 610 2.92 18.73 15.00
CA ASN A 610 2.13 18.93 13.77
C ASN A 610 2.91 18.65 12.46
N PRO A 611 3.05 17.37 12.07
CA PRO A 611 3.90 16.97 10.93
C PRO A 611 3.44 17.50 9.57
N LEU A 612 2.19 17.97 9.45
CA LEU A 612 1.56 18.46 8.22
C LEU A 612 1.66 19.98 8.04
N GLY A 613 2.33 20.70 8.96
CA GLY A 613 2.40 22.16 8.94
C GLY A 613 3.22 22.80 7.80
N ASP A 614 3.71 22.03 6.81
CA ASP A 614 4.57 22.51 5.72
C ASP A 614 3.85 22.58 4.37
N TYR A 615 2.76 23.34 4.34
CA TYR A 615 1.89 23.53 3.17
C TYR A 615 2.63 24.02 1.92
N THR A 616 2.13 23.62 0.75
CA THR A 616 2.67 24.02 -0.56
C THR A 616 1.58 24.32 -1.57
N LEU A 617 1.94 25.00 -2.65
CA LEU A 617 1.03 25.23 -3.77
C LEU A 617 0.78 23.88 -4.47
N PRO A 618 -0.49 23.46 -4.63
CA PRO A 618 -0.84 22.09 -4.98
C PRO A 618 -0.54 21.77 -6.46
N SER A 619 0.72 21.46 -6.75
CA SER A 619 1.17 20.88 -8.03
C SER A 619 1.33 19.36 -7.96
N LYS A 620 1.87 18.85 -6.83
CA LYS A 620 2.15 17.43 -6.60
C LYS A 620 1.62 16.91 -5.26
N GLY A 621 1.16 17.79 -4.37
CA GLY A 621 0.61 17.49 -3.05
C GLY A 621 0.23 18.77 -2.31
N LEU A 622 -0.56 18.67 -1.24
CA LEU A 622 -0.94 19.79 -0.37
C LEU A 622 0.18 20.23 0.59
N VAL A 623 1.07 19.31 0.95
CA VAL A 623 2.22 19.55 1.83
C VAL A 623 3.53 19.17 1.16
N ARG A 624 4.63 19.82 1.54
CA ARG A 624 5.97 19.45 1.03
C ARG A 624 6.47 18.15 1.64
N GLY A 625 6.03 17.79 2.84
CA GLY A 625 6.45 16.60 3.58
C GLY A 625 7.90 16.64 4.07
N ARG A 626 8.57 17.81 4.02
CA ARG A 626 9.91 18.02 4.59
C ARG A 626 9.87 17.94 6.12
N ARG A 627 8.83 18.53 6.73
CA ARG A 627 8.64 18.49 8.19
C ARG A 627 8.37 17.07 8.68
N THR A 628 7.51 16.33 7.98
CA THR A 628 7.28 14.91 8.25
C THR A 628 8.59 14.12 8.19
N MET A 629 9.40 14.28 7.14
CA MET A 629 10.69 13.58 7.02
C MET A 629 11.69 13.96 8.12
N ALA A 630 11.74 15.23 8.53
CA ALA A 630 12.61 15.67 9.63
C ALA A 630 12.23 14.96 10.94
N LEU A 631 10.94 14.94 11.27
CA LEU A 631 10.42 14.27 12.47
C LEU A 631 10.65 12.76 12.43
N LEU A 632 10.50 12.11 11.28
CA LEU A 632 10.81 10.67 11.16
C LEU A 632 12.31 10.40 11.37
N ARG A 633 13.19 11.23 10.79
CA ARG A 633 14.65 11.06 10.96
C ARG A 633 15.07 11.25 12.42
N GLU A 634 14.43 12.16 13.12
CA GLU A 634 14.64 12.37 14.56
C GLU A 634 14.12 11.18 15.38
N ALA A 635 12.85 10.79 15.17
CA ALA A 635 12.19 9.70 15.88
C ALA A 635 12.92 8.35 15.75
N TYR A 636 13.54 8.08 14.60
CA TYR A 636 14.33 6.85 14.38
C TYR A 636 15.84 7.04 14.54
N SER A 637 16.31 8.26 14.84
CA SER A 637 17.71 8.59 15.08
C SER A 637 18.69 8.01 14.04
N GLY A 638 18.31 8.03 12.76
CA GLY A 638 19.15 7.52 11.65
C GLY A 638 19.32 5.99 11.58
N ARG A 639 18.55 5.21 12.35
CA ARG A 639 18.59 3.73 12.29
C ARG A 639 18.21 3.19 10.89
N MET A 640 18.79 2.05 10.55
CA MET A 640 18.43 1.27 9.36
C MET A 640 17.43 0.15 9.72
N VAL A 641 16.63 -0.29 8.75
CA VAL A 641 15.63 -1.34 8.96
C VAL A 641 16.30 -2.66 9.39
N GLU A 642 17.42 -3.01 8.79
CA GLU A 642 18.24 -4.19 9.06
C GLU A 642 18.95 -4.15 10.43
N GLU A 643 18.95 -2.99 11.10
CA GLU A 643 19.55 -2.83 12.44
C GLU A 643 18.54 -3.04 13.58
N LEU A 644 17.25 -3.07 13.25
CA LEU A 644 16.20 -3.16 14.26
C LEU A 644 16.29 -4.51 15.00
N PRO A 645 16.15 -4.52 16.34
CA PRO A 645 16.27 -5.74 17.13
C PRO A 645 15.16 -6.76 16.84
N LYS A 646 14.03 -6.30 16.27
CA LYS A 646 12.92 -7.13 15.81
C LYS A 646 12.75 -6.94 14.31
N GLU A 647 12.30 -7.97 13.61
CA GLU A 647 12.11 -7.89 12.16
C GLU A 647 11.05 -6.84 11.82
N PHE A 648 11.33 -5.98 10.84
CA PHE A 648 10.39 -4.99 10.35
C PHE A 648 10.27 -5.02 8.83
N ARG A 649 9.04 -4.98 8.33
CA ARG A 649 8.72 -4.85 6.90
C ARG A 649 7.79 -3.65 6.71
N CYS A 650 8.15 -2.77 5.80
CA CYS A 650 7.30 -1.62 5.45
C CYS A 650 6.78 -1.81 4.03
N VAL A 651 5.50 -1.50 3.78
CA VAL A 651 4.92 -1.63 2.44
C VAL A 651 4.58 -0.27 1.85
N SER A 652 5.06 -0.02 0.63
CA SER A 652 4.61 1.08 -0.23
C SER A 652 4.19 0.54 -1.60
N VAL A 653 3.78 1.40 -2.52
CA VAL A 653 3.45 1.02 -3.90
C VAL A 653 4.36 1.74 -4.86
N ASP A 654 4.96 1.00 -5.80
CA ASP A 654 5.57 1.59 -6.99
C ASP A 654 4.44 2.02 -7.94
N LEU A 655 4.27 3.33 -8.07
CA LEU A 655 3.20 3.96 -8.83
C LEU A 655 3.29 3.65 -10.32
N LEU A 656 4.50 3.50 -10.87
CA LEU A 656 4.69 3.26 -12.30
C LEU A 656 4.53 1.77 -12.63
N ALA A 657 5.12 0.91 -11.80
CA ALA A 657 5.02 -0.54 -11.98
C ALA A 657 3.67 -1.14 -11.48
N ARG A 658 2.87 -0.37 -10.75
CA ARG A 658 1.56 -0.77 -10.19
C ARG A 658 1.65 -2.01 -9.31
N GLN A 659 2.71 -2.10 -8.51
CA GLN A 659 2.98 -3.24 -7.63
C GLN A 659 3.33 -2.77 -6.22
N ALA A 660 2.97 -3.58 -5.23
CA ALA A 660 3.42 -3.37 -3.86
C ALA A 660 4.93 -3.62 -3.76
N VAL A 661 5.62 -2.77 -2.99
CA VAL A 661 7.04 -2.90 -2.68
C VAL A 661 7.17 -3.14 -1.18
N VAL A 662 7.76 -4.28 -0.83
CA VAL A 662 8.09 -4.62 0.56
C VAL A 662 9.52 -4.17 0.83
N HIS A 663 9.66 -3.14 1.63
CA HIS A 663 10.95 -2.63 2.07
C HIS A 663 11.46 -3.48 3.23
N ARG A 664 12.70 -3.93 3.08
CA ARG A 664 13.40 -4.77 4.04
C ARG A 664 14.67 -4.18 4.63
N ARG A 665 15.14 -3.07 4.05
CA ARG A 665 16.45 -2.49 4.33
C ARG A 665 16.48 -1.01 4.01
N GLY A 666 17.52 -0.34 4.48
CA GLY A 666 17.77 1.08 4.30
C GLY A 666 17.24 1.93 5.45
N PRO A 667 17.37 3.27 5.35
CA PRO A 667 17.02 4.16 6.46
C PRO A 667 15.54 4.04 6.81
N VAL A 668 15.23 3.78 8.08
CA VAL A 668 13.84 3.58 8.54
C VAL A 668 12.96 4.78 8.16
N ALA A 669 13.48 5.99 8.34
CA ALA A 669 12.76 7.22 8.01
C ALA A 669 12.41 7.34 6.52
N GLU A 670 13.29 6.91 5.60
CA GLU A 670 13.03 6.98 4.16
C GLU A 670 12.03 5.91 3.71
N VAL A 671 12.17 4.70 4.25
CA VAL A 671 11.29 3.57 3.98
C VAL A 671 9.87 3.83 4.49
N VAL A 672 9.73 4.29 5.74
CA VAL A 672 8.44 4.69 6.31
C VAL A 672 7.91 5.93 5.58
N GLY A 673 8.79 6.87 5.21
CA GLY A 673 8.45 8.04 4.40
C GLY A 673 7.82 7.69 3.06
N CYS A 674 8.33 6.66 2.36
CA CYS A 674 7.72 6.14 1.14
C CYS A 674 6.30 5.62 1.37
N SER A 675 6.08 4.92 2.49
CA SER A 675 4.77 4.36 2.86
C SER A 675 3.76 5.41 3.30
N LEU A 676 4.20 6.63 3.68
CA LEU A 676 3.34 7.75 4.08
C LEU A 676 2.99 8.70 2.93
N ARG A 677 3.39 8.41 1.67
CA ARG A 677 3.12 9.28 0.51
C ARG A 677 1.69 9.16 0.00
N VAL A 678 0.74 9.56 0.85
CA VAL A 678 -0.69 9.56 0.56
C VAL A 678 -0.96 10.45 -0.65
N PRO A 679 -1.48 9.91 -1.78
CA PRO A 679 -1.73 10.70 -2.98
C PRO A 679 -2.64 11.90 -2.72
N GLY A 680 -2.30 13.05 -3.31
CA GLY A 680 -3.01 14.32 -3.11
C GLY A 680 -2.57 15.08 -1.85
N LEU A 681 -2.22 14.39 -0.77
CA LEU A 681 -1.66 15.03 0.43
C LEU A 681 -0.16 15.27 0.27
N TYR A 682 0.61 14.23 -0.03
CA TYR A 682 2.06 14.30 -0.23
C TYR A 682 2.44 14.09 -1.70
N PRO A 683 3.55 14.69 -2.17
CA PRO A 683 4.15 14.31 -3.44
C PRO A 683 4.67 12.86 -3.39
N PRO A 684 4.58 12.09 -4.50
CA PRO A 684 5.26 10.81 -4.61
C PRO A 684 6.76 10.95 -4.35
N GLN A 685 7.38 9.92 -3.77
CA GLN A 685 8.79 9.91 -3.40
C GLN A 685 9.58 8.99 -4.32
N ILE A 686 10.66 9.51 -4.90
CA ILE A 686 11.62 8.66 -5.59
C ILE A 686 12.55 8.04 -4.55
N TYR A 687 12.65 6.72 -4.55
CA TYR A 687 13.56 5.97 -3.68
C TYR A 687 14.03 4.72 -4.42
N ASN A 688 15.33 4.43 -4.39
CA ASN A 688 15.96 3.31 -5.12
C ASN A 688 15.55 3.19 -6.61
N GLY A 689 15.38 4.33 -7.29
CA GLY A 689 14.99 4.39 -8.71
C GLY A 689 13.51 4.11 -8.99
N GLN A 690 12.68 3.92 -7.96
CA GLN A 690 11.24 3.67 -8.06
C GLN A 690 10.45 4.88 -7.56
N LEU A 691 9.25 5.09 -8.10
CA LEU A 691 8.36 6.19 -7.71
C LEU A 691 7.30 5.67 -6.73
N HIS A 692 7.46 5.98 -5.44
CA HIS A 692 6.62 5.43 -4.38
C HIS A 692 5.45 6.32 -3.97
N VAL A 693 4.32 5.67 -3.72
CA VAL A 693 3.14 6.21 -3.03
C VAL A 693 2.76 5.32 -1.83
N ASP A 694 1.84 5.81 -1.00
CA ASP A 694 1.35 5.10 0.19
C ASP A 694 0.90 3.66 -0.14
N GLY A 695 1.30 2.72 0.72
CA GLY A 695 0.99 1.29 0.54
C GLY A 695 -0.51 0.99 0.57
N GLY A 696 -1.31 1.82 1.22
CA GLY A 696 -2.76 1.67 1.40
C GLY A 696 -3.55 1.70 0.09
N VAL A 697 -2.94 2.16 -1.01
CA VAL A 697 -3.55 2.14 -2.35
C VAL A 697 -3.79 0.70 -2.84
N LEU A 698 -2.83 -0.21 -2.63
CA LEU A 698 -2.94 -1.61 -3.08
C LEU A 698 -2.93 -2.64 -1.94
N ASN A 699 -2.20 -2.38 -0.86
CA ASN A 699 -2.04 -3.33 0.24
C ASN A 699 -2.05 -2.62 1.60
N ASN A 700 -3.26 -2.28 2.07
CA ASN A 700 -3.45 -1.57 3.33
C ASN A 700 -3.21 -2.44 4.57
N LEU A 701 -3.22 -3.77 4.43
CA LEU A 701 -2.96 -4.73 5.52
C LEU A 701 -1.98 -5.81 5.04
N PRO A 702 -0.66 -5.56 5.15
CA PRO A 702 0.36 -6.31 4.42
C PRO A 702 0.75 -7.63 5.10
N VAL A 703 -0.19 -8.57 5.24
CA VAL A 703 0.11 -9.85 5.93
C VAL A 703 1.13 -10.70 5.17
N THR A 704 1.12 -10.62 3.84
CA THR A 704 2.05 -11.34 2.96
C THR A 704 3.47 -10.76 2.99
N ALA A 705 3.69 -9.63 3.66
CA ALA A 705 5.03 -9.09 3.88
C ALA A 705 5.82 -9.91 4.89
N LEU A 706 5.15 -10.67 5.76
CA LEU A 706 5.77 -11.60 6.70
C LEU A 706 5.54 -13.05 6.23
N THR A 707 6.53 -13.90 6.45
CA THR A 707 6.44 -15.32 6.05
C THR A 707 5.66 -16.13 7.08
N ARG A 708 4.61 -16.83 6.64
CA ARG A 708 3.80 -17.73 7.50
C ARG A 708 4.57 -18.92 8.06
N ALA A 709 5.58 -19.40 7.34
CA ALA A 709 6.41 -20.53 7.78
C ALA A 709 7.16 -20.27 9.09
N GLU A 710 7.44 -19.01 9.42
CA GLU A 710 8.17 -18.64 10.64
C GLU A 710 7.26 -18.44 11.86
N GLY A 711 5.94 -18.40 11.63
CA GLY A 711 4.96 -18.48 12.71
C GLY A 711 3.69 -17.65 12.51
N PRO A 712 2.79 -17.68 13.51
CA PRO A 712 1.48 -17.06 13.43
C PRO A 712 1.56 -15.54 13.33
N MET A 713 0.56 -14.94 12.68
CA MET A 713 0.48 -13.50 12.47
C MET A 713 -0.83 -12.96 13.03
N ILE A 714 -0.75 -11.93 13.87
CA ILE A 714 -1.91 -11.15 14.32
C ILE A 714 -1.98 -9.91 13.42
N ALA A 715 -3.13 -9.64 12.84
CA ALA A 715 -3.31 -8.49 11.96
C ALA A 715 -4.28 -7.47 12.59
N VAL A 716 -3.98 -6.19 12.49
CA VAL A 716 -4.83 -5.11 13.01
C VAL A 716 -5.31 -4.25 11.84
N SER A 717 -6.61 -4.30 11.58
CA SER A 717 -7.24 -3.57 10.48
C SER A 717 -8.01 -2.36 11.01
N VAL A 718 -7.49 -1.16 10.72
CA VAL A 718 -8.07 0.15 11.09
C VAL A 718 -8.68 0.87 9.88
N GLY A 719 -9.12 0.08 8.90
CA GLY A 719 -9.34 0.52 7.52
C GLY A 719 -10.44 1.57 7.28
N PHE A 720 -10.39 2.08 6.04
CA PHE A 720 -11.25 3.12 5.49
C PHE A 720 -12.60 2.53 5.05
N GLY A 721 -13.41 2.14 6.02
CA GLY A 721 -14.75 1.60 5.79
C GLY A 721 -14.99 0.35 6.62
N GLY A 722 -15.78 0.50 7.69
CA GLY A 722 -16.29 -0.65 8.43
C GLY A 722 -17.13 -1.53 7.52
N ASN A 723 -16.82 -2.83 7.47
CA ASN A 723 -17.77 -3.80 6.96
C ASN A 723 -18.77 -4.09 8.10
N PRO A 724 -20.09 -4.12 7.86
CA PRO A 724 -21.08 -4.51 8.85
C PRO A 724 -21.07 -6.04 9.01
N SER A 725 -19.95 -6.59 9.44
CA SER A 725 -19.78 -8.04 9.66
C SER A 725 -19.99 -8.32 11.15
N GLY A 726 -21.23 -8.16 11.59
CA GLY A 726 -21.61 -8.43 12.96
C GLY A 726 -22.99 -7.92 13.26
N GLY A 727 -24.02 -8.52 12.64
CA GLY A 727 -25.43 -8.59 13.08
C GLY A 727 -26.15 -7.32 13.57
N GLN A 728 -25.53 -6.15 13.59
CA GLN A 728 -26.12 -4.95 14.13
C GLN A 728 -27.08 -4.38 13.09
N PRO A 729 -28.35 -4.15 13.46
CA PRO A 729 -29.33 -3.60 12.54
C PRO A 729 -28.80 -2.28 11.99
N ARG A 730 -28.91 -2.10 10.67
CA ARG A 730 -28.63 -0.82 10.00
C ARG A 730 -29.37 0.25 10.79
N ARG A 731 -28.64 1.15 11.46
CA ARG A 731 -29.26 2.32 12.09
C ARG A 731 -30.07 3.01 11.01
N SER A 732 -31.37 3.11 11.22
CA SER A 732 -32.36 3.75 10.35
C SER A 732 -32.20 5.26 10.39
N GLY A 733 -31.06 5.75 9.92
CA GLY A 733 -30.75 7.16 9.79
C GLY A 733 -30.40 7.50 8.33
N PRO A 734 -30.44 8.79 7.95
CA PRO A 734 -30.09 9.22 6.61
C PRO A 734 -28.65 8.85 6.27
N ILE A 735 -28.41 8.40 5.03
CA ILE A 735 -27.08 8.11 4.51
C ILE A 735 -26.27 9.41 4.53
N GLN A 736 -25.28 9.50 5.40
CA GLN A 736 -24.35 10.63 5.41
C GLN A 736 -23.35 10.48 4.26
N VAL A 737 -23.39 11.40 3.31
CA VAL A 737 -22.41 11.49 2.22
C VAL A 737 -21.12 12.06 2.80
N PRO A 738 -19.98 11.34 2.75
CA PRO A 738 -18.71 11.84 3.25
C PRO A 738 -18.22 13.02 2.40
N GLY A 739 -17.34 13.85 2.98
CA GLY A 739 -16.71 14.96 2.25
C GLY A 739 -15.88 14.49 1.04
N ILE A 740 -15.49 15.42 0.16
CA ILE A 740 -14.72 15.12 -1.06
C ILE A 740 -13.40 14.40 -0.74
N GLY A 741 -12.65 14.85 0.26
CA GLY A 741 -11.37 14.22 0.65
C GLY A 741 -11.53 12.77 1.11
N ASP A 742 -12.53 12.52 1.97
CA ASP A 742 -12.87 11.17 2.43
C ASP A 742 -13.36 10.28 1.28
N THR A 743 -14.15 10.84 0.36
CA THR A 743 -14.65 10.12 -0.82
C THR A 743 -13.51 9.71 -1.73
N LEU A 744 -12.56 10.62 -2.00
CA LEU A 744 -11.37 10.33 -2.81
C LEU A 744 -10.49 9.27 -2.14
N MET A 745 -10.22 9.38 -0.84
CA MET A 745 -9.45 8.37 -0.10
C MET A 745 -10.11 6.99 -0.14
N ARG A 746 -11.42 6.91 0.13
CA ARG A 746 -12.18 5.65 0.04
C ARG A 746 -12.14 5.05 -1.36
N THR A 747 -12.20 5.89 -2.39
CA THR A 747 -12.16 5.47 -3.80
C THR A 747 -10.78 4.93 -4.17
N MET A 748 -9.71 5.63 -3.81
CA MET A 748 -8.33 5.22 -4.08
C MET A 748 -7.98 3.90 -3.39
N MET A 749 -8.50 3.66 -2.18
CA MET A 749 -8.21 2.45 -1.41
C MET A 749 -9.13 1.27 -1.74
N MET A 750 -10.05 1.38 -2.71
CA MET A 750 -10.89 0.24 -3.12
C MET A 750 -10.06 -0.95 -3.61
N GLY A 751 -8.92 -0.70 -4.27
CA GLY A 751 -8.00 -1.74 -4.75
C GLY A 751 -7.35 -2.59 -3.64
N SER A 752 -7.37 -2.10 -2.39
CA SER A 752 -6.82 -2.82 -1.24
C SER A 752 -7.75 -3.87 -0.63
N ARG A 753 -9.06 -3.85 -0.97
CA ARG A 753 -10.06 -4.74 -0.35
C ARG A 753 -9.92 -6.20 -0.77
N THR A 754 -9.70 -6.47 -2.06
CA THR A 754 -9.47 -7.83 -2.56
C THR A 754 -8.21 -8.47 -1.98
N VAL A 755 -7.16 -7.65 -1.76
CA VAL A 755 -5.92 -8.10 -1.08
C VAL A 755 -6.16 -8.31 0.42
N ALA A 756 -6.97 -7.46 1.06
CA ALA A 756 -7.31 -7.59 2.48
C ALA A 756 -8.22 -8.80 2.79
N ASP A 757 -9.08 -9.20 1.86
CA ASP A 757 -9.92 -10.41 2.00
C ASP A 757 -9.06 -11.68 1.88
N ALA A 758 -8.07 -11.69 0.98
CA ALA A 758 -7.05 -12.75 0.93
C ALA A 758 -6.17 -12.75 2.19
N ALA A 759 -5.88 -11.58 2.76
CA ALA A 759 -5.11 -11.45 4.00
C ALA A 759 -5.80 -12.08 5.23
N GLN A 760 -7.13 -12.10 5.24
CA GLN A 760 -7.92 -12.73 6.30
C GLN A 760 -7.76 -14.26 6.34
N ALA A 761 -7.34 -14.89 5.24
CA ALA A 761 -7.02 -16.32 5.20
C ALA A 761 -5.61 -16.65 5.75
N GLU A 762 -4.73 -15.65 5.86
CA GLU A 762 -3.33 -15.85 6.26
C GLU A 762 -3.03 -15.49 7.71
N ALA A 763 -3.75 -14.51 8.28
CA ALA A 763 -3.61 -14.13 9.67
C ALA A 763 -4.25 -15.19 10.60
N LEU A 764 -3.66 -15.37 11.79
CA LEU A 764 -4.24 -16.18 12.86
C LEU A 764 -5.54 -15.54 13.36
N VAL A 765 -5.50 -14.23 13.60
CA VAL A 765 -6.64 -13.41 14.02
C VAL A 765 -6.50 -12.02 13.39
N VAL A 766 -7.62 -11.46 12.93
CA VAL A 766 -7.71 -10.07 12.48
C VAL A 766 -8.48 -9.25 13.51
N ILE A 767 -7.78 -8.39 14.25
CA ILE A 767 -8.35 -7.44 15.21
C ILE A 767 -8.89 -6.24 14.44
N ARG A 768 -10.14 -5.84 14.73
CA ARG A 768 -10.85 -4.74 14.05
C ARG A 768 -11.37 -3.71 15.08
N PRO A 769 -10.55 -2.72 15.45
CA PRO A 769 -10.97 -1.65 16.34
C PRO A 769 -12.11 -0.80 15.75
N ASP A 770 -13.12 -0.44 16.55
CA ASP A 770 -14.19 0.48 16.11
C ASP A 770 -13.73 1.94 16.19
N THR A 771 -13.11 2.42 15.11
CA THR A 771 -12.58 3.79 14.99
C THR A 771 -13.44 4.69 14.11
N ARG A 772 -14.72 4.33 13.88
CA ARG A 772 -15.61 5.06 12.96
C ARG A 772 -15.83 6.53 13.34
N ALA A 773 -15.76 6.84 14.63
CA ALA A 773 -15.91 8.20 15.16
C ALA A 773 -14.68 9.10 14.94
N VAL A 774 -13.52 8.51 14.62
CA VAL A 774 -12.26 9.24 14.45
C VAL A 774 -12.04 9.53 12.96
N GLY A 775 -11.89 10.80 12.61
CA GLY A 775 -11.50 11.24 11.28
C GLY A 775 -10.05 10.86 10.95
N LEU A 776 -9.73 10.72 9.67
CA LEU A 776 -8.43 10.22 9.21
C LEU A 776 -7.27 11.19 9.48
N LEU A 777 -7.57 12.49 9.58
CA LEU A 777 -6.62 13.56 9.85
C LEU A 777 -6.83 14.19 11.23
N GLU A 778 -7.65 13.58 12.09
CA GLU A 778 -7.99 14.10 13.43
C GLU A 778 -7.02 13.57 14.48
N PHE A 779 -5.74 13.93 14.35
CA PHE A 779 -4.65 13.44 15.20
C PHE A 779 -4.80 13.79 16.69
N HIS A 780 -5.67 14.74 17.05
CA HIS A 780 -5.98 15.09 18.44
C HIS A 780 -6.85 14.04 19.15
N GLN A 781 -7.53 13.13 18.42
CA GLN A 781 -8.38 12.07 18.99
C GLN A 781 -7.62 10.76 19.27
N ILE A 782 -6.33 10.86 19.62
CA ILE A 782 -5.47 9.71 19.94
C ILE A 782 -6.06 8.83 21.05
N ASP A 783 -6.66 9.42 22.07
CA ASP A 783 -7.25 8.71 23.21
C ASP A 783 -8.41 7.80 22.80
N ALA A 784 -9.33 8.33 22.00
CA ALA A 784 -10.51 7.58 21.54
C ALA A 784 -10.11 6.41 20.64
N ALA A 785 -9.17 6.62 19.72
CA ALA A 785 -8.67 5.57 18.85
C ALA A 785 -7.93 4.48 19.66
N ARG A 786 -7.06 4.88 20.58
CA ARG A 786 -6.32 3.98 21.47
C ARG A 786 -7.25 3.11 22.33
N GLU A 787 -8.29 3.70 22.93
CA GLU A 787 -9.25 2.94 23.73
C GLU A 787 -10.05 1.94 22.87
N ALA A 788 -10.45 2.32 21.66
CA ALA A 788 -11.08 1.39 20.72
C ALA A 788 -10.15 0.21 20.36
N GLY A 789 -8.85 0.47 20.26
CA GLY A 789 -7.79 -0.53 20.13
C GLY A 789 -7.75 -1.52 21.29
N ARG A 790 -7.70 -0.99 22.53
CA ARG A 790 -7.72 -1.81 23.75
C ARG A 790 -8.95 -2.69 23.84
N ALA A 791 -10.12 -2.12 23.64
CA ALA A 791 -11.39 -2.85 23.67
C ALA A 791 -11.42 -4.01 22.66
N ALA A 792 -10.96 -3.77 21.43
CA ALA A 792 -10.91 -4.79 20.39
C ALA A 792 -9.86 -5.89 20.67
N ALA A 793 -8.70 -5.52 21.21
CA ALA A 793 -7.68 -6.48 21.61
C ALA A 793 -8.18 -7.37 22.76
N ARG A 794 -8.79 -6.80 23.81
CA ARG A 794 -9.40 -7.56 24.93
C ARG A 794 -10.43 -8.56 24.44
N ALA A 795 -11.26 -8.18 23.46
CA ALA A 795 -12.24 -9.08 22.87
C ALA A 795 -11.60 -10.22 22.04
N ALA A 796 -10.42 -9.99 21.46
CA ALA A 796 -9.71 -10.97 20.63
C ALA A 796 -8.77 -11.90 21.44
N LEU A 797 -8.26 -11.45 22.60
CA LEU A 797 -7.34 -12.22 23.44
C LEU A 797 -7.83 -13.64 23.79
N PRO A 798 -9.12 -13.88 24.11
CA PRO A 798 -9.64 -15.23 24.36
C PRO A 798 -9.51 -16.18 23.16
N GLN A 799 -9.43 -15.65 21.93
CA GLN A 799 -9.20 -16.44 20.72
C GLN A 799 -7.70 -16.60 20.45
N ILE A 800 -6.91 -15.53 20.64
CA ILE A 800 -5.48 -15.51 20.37
C ILE A 800 -4.70 -16.44 21.32
N ILE A 801 -4.96 -16.35 22.63
CA ILE A 801 -4.17 -17.06 23.65
C ILE A 801 -4.22 -18.58 23.46
N PRO A 802 -5.39 -19.24 23.30
CA PRO A 802 -5.44 -20.68 23.08
C PRO A 802 -4.73 -21.09 21.79
N LEU A 803 -4.90 -20.34 20.70
CA LEU A 803 -4.29 -20.64 19.41
C LEU A 803 -2.76 -20.53 19.45
N LEU A 804 -2.23 -19.52 20.15
CA LEU A 804 -0.79 -19.42 20.39
C LEU A 804 -0.30 -20.56 21.28
N ARG A 805 -1.09 -20.97 22.29
CA ARG A 805 -0.78 -22.09 23.21
C ARG A 805 -0.82 -23.47 22.54
N SER A 806 -1.72 -23.70 21.59
CA SER A 806 -1.86 -24.97 20.86
C SER A 806 -0.90 -25.10 19.67
N GLY A 807 -0.34 -23.99 19.18
CA GLY A 807 0.65 -23.97 18.12
C GLY A 807 2.10 -24.12 18.63
N PRO A 808 3.10 -24.15 17.71
CA PRO A 808 4.52 -24.22 18.06
C PRO A 808 5.00 -23.07 18.97
N ALA A 809 4.26 -21.96 19.02
CA ALA A 809 4.53 -20.80 19.87
C ALA A 809 4.25 -21.04 21.37
N GLY A 810 3.48 -22.07 21.73
CA GLY A 810 2.72 -22.12 22.98
C GLY A 810 3.48 -22.25 24.29
N GLN A 811 4.70 -22.79 24.29
CA GLN A 811 5.39 -23.10 25.54
C GLN A 811 6.19 -21.91 26.13
N THR A 812 6.71 -21.01 25.29
CA THR A 812 7.35 -19.76 25.74
C THR A 812 6.34 -18.71 26.16
N THR A 813 5.31 -18.50 25.35
CA THR A 813 4.25 -17.54 25.63
C THR A 813 3.39 -18.03 26.79
N GLY A 814 3.13 -19.34 26.89
CA GLY A 814 2.40 -19.94 28.02
C GLY A 814 2.99 -19.61 29.38
N ARG A 815 4.32 -19.74 29.56
CA ARG A 815 4.99 -19.41 30.84
C ARG A 815 5.00 -17.90 31.17
N ALA A 816 5.10 -17.04 30.16
CA ALA A 816 5.01 -15.59 30.34
C ALA A 816 3.57 -15.17 30.67
N ILE A 817 2.59 -15.69 29.93
CA ILE A 817 1.14 -15.49 30.17
C ILE A 817 0.78 -15.98 31.58
N ASP A 818 1.27 -17.14 32.04
CA ASP A 818 0.95 -17.67 33.37
C ASP A 818 1.60 -16.87 34.51
N ARG A 819 2.77 -16.25 34.27
CA ARG A 819 3.38 -15.31 35.23
C ARG A 819 2.60 -13.99 35.32
N SER A 820 2.21 -13.41 34.18
CA SER A 820 1.39 -12.19 34.14
C SER A 820 -0.01 -12.43 34.73
N ALA A 821 -0.64 -13.57 34.43
CA ALA A 821 -1.92 -13.96 35.01
C ALA A 821 -1.85 -14.18 36.54
N ARG A 822 -0.71 -14.65 37.07
CA ARG A 822 -0.47 -14.69 38.52
C ARG A 822 -0.28 -13.29 39.12
N ALA A 823 0.46 -12.40 38.46
CA ALA A 823 0.69 -11.03 38.90
C ALA A 823 -0.62 -10.21 38.97
N LEU A 824 -1.47 -10.31 37.94
CA LEU A 824 -2.78 -9.66 37.89
C LEU A 824 -3.74 -10.21 38.97
N ARG A 825 -3.64 -11.50 39.33
CA ARG A 825 -4.42 -12.09 40.44
C ARG A 825 -3.91 -11.69 41.83
N THR A 826 -2.63 -11.34 41.97
CA THR A 826 -2.07 -10.86 43.23
C THR A 826 -2.38 -9.39 43.51
N ASP A 827 -2.47 -8.54 42.49
CA ASP A 827 -2.89 -7.13 42.65
C ASP A 827 -4.38 -7.00 43.01
N ALA A 828 -5.24 -7.87 42.49
CA ALA A 828 -6.66 -7.91 42.85
C ALA A 828 -6.94 -8.39 44.29
N ARG A 829 -5.91 -8.78 45.07
CA ARG A 829 -6.03 -9.28 46.46
C ARG A 829 -5.41 -8.38 47.52
N ARG A 830 -4.92 -7.18 47.17
CA ARG A 830 -4.56 -6.17 48.18
C ARG A 830 -5.81 -5.35 48.53
N PRO A 831 -6.35 -5.42 49.77
CA PRO A 831 -7.36 -4.47 50.20
C PRO A 831 -6.72 -3.07 50.31
N ALA A 832 -7.53 -2.06 50.00
CA ALA A 832 -7.19 -0.65 49.83
C ALA A 832 -6.46 0.00 51.02
#